data_AF-A0A258ES58-F1
#
_entry.id   AF-A0A258ES58-F1
#
_cell.length_a   1.000
_cell.length_b   1.000
_cell.length_c   1.000
_cell.angle_alpha   90.00
_cell.angle_beta   90.00
_cell.angle_gamma   90.00
#
_symmetry.space_group_name_H-M   'P 1'
#
loop_
_entity.id
_entity.type
_entity.pdbx_description
1 polymer ?
#
loop_
_entity_poly.entity_id
_entity_poly.type
_entity_poly.pdbx_seq_one_letter_code
_entity_poly.pdbx_strand_id
1 'polypeptide(L)'
;MKKYTLTVLLALVTLLSFGQDLSYYLPKGYTYNPAVPTPKDVLGYEVGEWHVTHDQLVMYMKAVAAASDRVKFEETGRSYEKRPQTLLTITSPSNLGKLDQIKAERAKLRVPGSSVDIQNMPVVMFMGYSVHGNEPSGANAALVAAYHFAAANEIAADLENIVLLLDPAINPDGLNRFASWVNSHKAYVMNGDPAQRELNEAWPRGRTNHYWFDLNRDWLPVQHPESRNRVKVFQSWLPNIHLDFHEMGTNSTFFFQPGVPSRVHPLTPKKNFELTEKIGTYHAKALDQIGSLYYNQENYDDFYYGKGSTYPDVQGSIGILFEQASSRGHLQESANGMLSFPFTIRNQFTANLSSFQAAKEMRVELNQWMKDFYTEIKNETTADVNKAYIFGAKEDDARSYHLADLILQHDIKVFALNENITVNGKEFQKETSYIVPADQPQYRLIKAMFETRTTFQDSLFYDISAWTYPMAFHLDFMALNSRILNLASVTEVNKSNFAQAPGKVIGQAGAYQYALEWTDYYAPKAAYQLLKAGFLVRVSNTEFSTAEGKTFGRGTILIDKGESELDNQAFFAKLQEIAQAAHVDIHALTTGYTAGANLGSTFMTPLKTPNVALLVDGGVDSGEAGEIWHLLDQRMKMPVTLLPIDAVAGANLARYNVILMADGNYGRLGQAGATAIKNWVSQGNTLVAKGGAIRWLIQNEIGNFALRSVDNSEKGLQKSYADFENATGAKGTFGAIFKANLDTTHPVGYGYQEKEIFTFRNDNFFLEPSANPYANPLVYTADPLASGYLHPSNLPGVKESAVIRISGQGRGRIIGFADNMNFRAFWFGTNKLFMNAIFFGQVIDGGTTR
;
A
#
# COMPACT_ATOMS: atom_id res chain seq x y z
N MET A 1 31.97 -2.47 65.71
CA MET A 1 30.60 -2.55 65.14
C MET A 1 30.41 -1.52 64.00
N LYS A 2 31.22 -1.60 62.94
CA LYS A 2 31.13 -0.71 61.76
C LYS A 2 31.64 -1.45 60.51
N LYS A 3 30.95 -2.49 60.05
CA LYS A 3 31.24 -3.16 58.75
C LYS A 3 30.02 -3.80 58.05
N TYR A 4 28.79 -3.58 58.52
CA TYR A 4 27.59 -4.21 57.93
C TYR A 4 26.57 -3.22 57.36
N THR A 5 26.85 -1.92 57.35
CA THR A 5 25.90 -0.90 56.87
C THR A 5 26.11 -0.47 55.42
N LEU A 6 27.19 -0.90 54.75
CA LEU A 6 27.46 -0.52 53.35
C LEU A 6 26.93 -1.52 52.33
N THR A 7 26.70 -2.77 52.71
CA THR A 7 26.22 -3.82 51.79
C THR A 7 24.70 -3.82 51.61
N VAL A 8 23.95 -3.20 52.52
CA VAL A 8 22.49 -3.05 52.41
C VAL A 8 22.11 -1.84 51.54
N LEU A 9 23.01 -0.88 51.32
CA LEU A 9 22.76 0.26 50.43
C LEU A 9 23.03 -0.04 48.94
N LEU A 10 23.75 -1.13 48.62
CA LEU A 10 23.99 -1.59 47.24
C LEU A 10 23.02 -2.67 46.75
N ALA A 11 22.14 -3.19 47.63
CA ALA A 11 21.16 -4.22 47.30
C ALA A 11 19.74 -3.66 46.98
N LEU A 12 19.61 -2.34 46.82
CA LEU A 12 18.34 -1.62 46.61
C LEU A 12 18.25 -0.96 45.22
N VAL A 13 19.04 -1.41 44.25
CA VAL A 13 19.06 -0.84 42.86
C VAL A 13 18.39 -1.74 41.82
N THR A 14 17.85 -2.89 42.19
CA THR A 14 17.18 -3.77 41.23
C THR A 14 15.76 -4.07 41.70
N LEU A 15 14.82 -3.21 41.28
CA LEU A 15 13.38 -3.46 41.08
C LEU A 15 12.66 -2.11 40.91
N LEU A 16 12.81 -1.45 39.76
CA LEU A 16 11.94 -0.34 39.38
C LEU A 16 11.48 -0.54 37.93
N SER A 17 10.39 -1.28 37.77
CA SER A 17 9.52 -1.23 36.59
C SER A 17 8.07 -1.16 37.06
N PHE A 18 7.76 -0.08 37.77
CA PHE A 18 6.40 0.43 37.92
C PHE A 18 6.24 1.57 36.91
N GLY A 19 5.00 1.84 36.46
CA GLY A 19 4.71 2.96 35.57
C GLY A 19 5.38 4.24 36.08
N GLN A 20 6.03 4.97 35.17
CA GLN A 20 6.70 6.22 35.52
C GLN A 20 5.63 7.30 35.71
N ASP A 21 5.75 8.06 36.80
CA ASP A 21 4.94 9.28 36.98
C ASP A 21 5.11 10.19 35.75
N LEU A 22 4.04 10.89 35.37
CA LEU A 22 4.02 11.73 34.17
C LEU A 22 5.19 12.74 34.12
N SER A 23 5.70 13.20 35.26
CA SER A 23 6.88 14.08 35.36
C SER A 23 8.17 13.49 34.81
N TYR A 24 8.27 12.16 34.63
CA TYR A 24 9.40 11.51 33.95
C TYR A 24 9.51 11.91 32.48
N TYR A 25 8.37 12.18 31.83
CA TYR A 25 8.31 12.55 30.41
C TYR A 25 8.36 14.06 30.21
N LEU A 26 7.70 14.81 31.10
CA LEU A 26 7.47 16.24 30.91
C LEU A 26 8.74 17.08 31.10
N PRO A 27 8.92 18.16 30.31
CA PRO A 27 10.07 19.05 30.46
C PRO A 27 10.05 19.77 31.82
N LYS A 28 11.24 19.94 32.40
CA LYS A 28 11.43 20.65 33.67
C LYS A 28 11.13 22.14 33.53
N GLY A 29 10.57 22.75 34.58
CA GLY A 29 10.29 24.19 34.62
C GLY A 29 8.98 24.61 33.95
N TYR A 30 8.18 23.66 33.47
CA TYR A 30 6.85 23.90 32.91
C TYR A 30 5.77 23.76 33.98
N THR A 31 4.73 24.59 33.88
CA THR A 31 3.52 24.53 34.69
C THR A 31 2.34 24.17 33.81
N TYR A 32 1.40 23.42 34.36
CA TYR A 32 0.27 22.86 33.61
C TYR A 32 -1.05 23.34 34.19
N ASN A 33 -2.02 23.63 33.31
CA ASN A 33 -3.39 23.94 33.70
C ASN A 33 -4.02 22.71 34.38
N PRO A 34 -4.36 22.77 35.69
CA PRO A 34 -4.89 21.63 36.42
C PRO A 34 -6.31 21.23 36.00
N ALA A 35 -6.99 22.04 35.19
CA ALA A 35 -8.31 21.69 34.64
C ALA A 35 -8.23 20.68 33.49
N VAL A 36 -7.07 20.56 32.82
CA VAL A 36 -6.87 19.56 31.77
C VAL A 36 -6.47 18.24 32.42
N PRO A 37 -7.23 17.14 32.22
CA PRO A 37 -6.95 15.88 32.87
C PRO A 37 -5.65 15.26 32.36
N THR A 38 -4.89 14.63 33.26
CA THR A 38 -3.73 13.82 32.88
C THR A 38 -4.17 12.49 32.26
N PRO A 39 -3.28 11.75 31.55
CA PRO A 39 -3.61 10.41 31.07
C PRO A 39 -4.10 9.49 32.19
N LYS A 40 -3.48 9.55 33.37
CA LYS A 40 -3.85 8.73 34.53
C LYS A 40 -5.26 9.01 35.03
N ASP A 41 -5.70 10.26 35.02
CA ASP A 41 -7.04 10.65 35.49
C ASP A 41 -8.15 10.01 34.65
N VAL A 42 -7.88 9.73 33.38
CA VAL A 42 -8.84 9.14 32.44
C VAL A 42 -8.65 7.63 32.29
N LEU A 43 -7.40 7.17 32.19
CA LEU A 43 -7.07 5.77 31.92
C LEU A 43 -7.00 4.90 33.18
N GLY A 44 -6.77 5.51 34.34
CA GLY A 44 -6.62 4.82 35.63
C GLY A 44 -5.24 4.21 35.90
N TYR A 45 -4.27 4.43 35.01
CA TYR A 45 -2.89 3.94 35.11
C TYR A 45 -1.89 4.92 34.50
N GLU A 46 -0.60 4.79 34.85
CA GLU A 46 0.45 5.69 34.36
C GLU A 46 0.83 5.38 32.90
N VAL A 47 1.27 6.41 32.15
CA VAL A 47 1.75 6.21 30.78
C VAL A 47 2.94 5.24 30.78
N GLY A 48 2.90 4.23 29.93
CA GLY A 48 3.91 3.16 29.84
C GLY A 48 3.69 1.99 30.80
N GLU A 49 2.70 2.06 31.71
CA GLU A 49 2.32 0.93 32.54
C GLU A 49 1.58 -0.15 31.74
N TRP A 50 0.70 0.27 30.82
CA TRP A 50 -0.02 -0.58 29.87
C TRP A 50 0.04 0.04 28.48
N HIS A 51 -0.03 -0.79 27.44
CA HIS A 51 -0.19 -0.31 26.08
C HIS A 51 -1.61 0.20 25.89
N VAL A 52 -1.77 1.47 25.52
CA VAL A 52 -3.11 2.03 25.29
C VAL A 52 -3.81 1.30 24.13
N THR A 53 -5.05 0.86 24.37
CA THR A 53 -5.92 0.38 23.29
C THR A 53 -6.47 1.56 22.49
N HIS A 54 -6.90 1.34 21.25
CA HIS A 54 -7.34 2.45 20.41
C HIS A 54 -8.56 3.19 20.98
N ASP A 55 -9.49 2.48 21.62
CA ASP A 55 -10.65 3.08 22.27
C ASP A 55 -10.27 3.94 23.49
N GLN A 56 -9.32 3.48 24.31
CA GLN A 56 -8.76 4.27 25.42
C GLN A 56 -8.02 5.51 24.91
N LEU A 57 -7.26 5.38 23.81
CA LEU A 57 -6.56 6.48 23.17
C LEU A 57 -7.55 7.57 22.74
N VAL A 58 -8.59 7.19 22.00
CA VAL A 58 -9.65 8.12 21.56
C VAL A 58 -10.43 8.72 22.74
N MET A 59 -10.70 7.92 23.79
CA MET A 59 -11.35 8.40 25.01
C MET A 59 -10.54 9.53 25.65
N TYR A 60 -9.23 9.34 25.80
CA TYR A 60 -8.35 10.35 26.38
C TYR A 60 -8.24 11.60 25.50
N MET A 61 -8.09 11.43 24.19
CA MET A 61 -8.06 12.53 23.22
C MET A 61 -9.31 13.43 23.31
N LYS A 62 -10.50 12.84 23.47
CA LYS A 62 -11.74 13.59 23.68
C LYS A 62 -11.78 14.30 25.03
N ALA A 63 -11.27 13.67 26.09
CA ALA A 63 -11.24 14.28 27.42
C ALA A 63 -10.35 15.52 27.45
N VAL A 64 -9.16 15.46 26.84
CA VAL A 64 -8.25 16.62 26.70
C VAL A 64 -8.91 17.73 25.88
N ALA A 65 -9.53 17.38 24.75
CA ALA A 65 -10.20 18.36 23.89
C ALA A 65 -11.41 19.04 24.55
N ALA A 66 -12.13 18.32 25.41
CA ALA A 66 -13.25 18.90 26.16
C ALA A 66 -12.81 19.86 27.28
N ALA A 67 -11.60 19.68 27.81
CA ALA A 67 -11.09 20.43 28.96
C ALA A 67 -10.19 21.62 28.58
N SER A 68 -9.59 21.63 27.38
CA SER A 68 -8.68 22.69 26.92
C SER A 68 -9.31 23.56 25.84
N ASP A 69 -9.25 24.89 26.03
CA ASP A 69 -9.70 25.89 25.05
C ASP A 69 -8.75 26.04 23.83
N ARG A 70 -7.65 25.28 23.82
CA ARG A 70 -6.62 25.25 22.75
C ARG A 70 -6.75 24.07 21.81
N VAL A 71 -7.68 23.14 22.07
CA VAL A 71 -7.76 21.86 21.36
C VAL A 71 -9.10 21.70 20.68
N LYS A 72 -9.09 21.41 19.38
CA LYS A 72 -10.26 20.96 18.62
C LYS A 72 -10.09 19.49 18.23
N PHE A 73 -11.03 18.65 18.61
CA PHE A 73 -11.11 17.24 18.19
C PHE A 73 -11.98 17.07 16.95
N GLU A 74 -11.53 16.26 16.00
CA GLU A 74 -12.26 15.90 14.79
C GLU A 74 -12.11 14.39 14.51
N GLU A 75 -13.20 13.74 14.08
CA GLU A 75 -13.13 12.41 13.44
C GLU A 75 -12.92 12.63 11.94
N THR A 76 -11.75 12.24 11.41
CA THR A 76 -11.36 12.49 10.02
C THR A 76 -11.84 11.40 9.07
N GLY A 77 -12.21 10.24 9.61
CA GLY A 77 -12.81 9.12 8.90
C GLY A 77 -12.77 7.83 9.72
N ARG A 78 -12.89 6.69 9.07
CA ARG A 78 -12.92 5.37 9.72
C ARG A 78 -12.11 4.33 8.97
N SER A 79 -11.52 3.40 9.72
CA SER A 79 -10.82 2.23 9.21
C SER A 79 -11.77 1.17 8.64
N TYR A 80 -11.21 0.10 8.09
CA TYR A 80 -11.99 -1.09 7.67
C TYR A 80 -12.79 -1.71 8.83
N GLU A 81 -12.21 -1.81 10.03
CA GLU A 81 -12.91 -2.31 11.23
C GLU A 81 -13.79 -1.24 11.91
N LYS A 82 -14.07 -0.13 11.23
CA LYS A 82 -14.94 0.97 11.67
C LYS A 82 -14.45 1.73 12.90
N ARG A 83 -13.16 1.62 13.24
CA ARG A 83 -12.53 2.46 14.27
C ARG A 83 -12.37 3.89 13.76
N PRO A 84 -12.67 4.90 14.58
CA PRO A 84 -12.52 6.30 14.16
C PRO A 84 -11.04 6.65 14.01
N GLN A 85 -10.67 7.28 12.89
CA GLN A 85 -9.42 8.02 12.79
C GLN A 85 -9.68 9.45 13.25
N THR A 86 -8.76 9.99 14.04
CA THR A 86 -9.00 11.24 14.78
C THR A 86 -7.88 12.22 14.59
N LEU A 87 -8.21 13.51 14.68
CA LEU A 87 -7.24 14.59 14.64
C LEU A 87 -7.51 15.58 15.77
N LEU A 88 -6.46 15.94 16.51
CA LEU A 88 -6.47 17.11 17.38
C LEU A 88 -5.79 18.25 16.65
N THR A 89 -6.49 19.37 16.48
CA THR A 89 -5.87 20.64 16.11
C THR A 89 -5.58 21.42 17.38
N ILE A 90 -4.30 21.66 17.69
CA ILE A 90 -3.85 22.34 18.91
C ILE A 90 -3.17 23.65 18.52
N THR A 91 -3.71 24.78 18.98
CA THR A 91 -3.20 26.14 18.71
C THR A 91 -3.82 27.14 19.70
N SER A 92 -3.51 28.43 19.59
CA SER A 92 -4.13 29.44 20.45
C SER A 92 -5.67 29.48 20.28
N PRO A 93 -6.44 29.86 21.30
CA PRO A 93 -7.91 29.98 21.17
C PRO A 93 -8.33 30.97 20.07
N SER A 94 -7.54 32.03 19.85
CA SER A 94 -7.72 32.97 18.73
C SER A 94 -7.59 32.29 17.37
N ASN A 95 -6.60 31.41 17.20
CA ASN A 95 -6.39 30.70 15.94
C ASN A 95 -7.49 29.66 15.69
N LEU A 96 -7.98 28.97 16.73
CA LEU A 96 -9.10 28.04 16.60
C LEU A 96 -10.37 28.70 16.02
N GLY A 97 -10.63 29.95 16.38
CA GLY A 97 -11.73 30.74 15.80
C GLY A 97 -11.54 31.15 14.32
N LYS A 98 -10.35 30.91 13.75
CA LYS A 98 -9.94 31.38 12.41
C LYS A 98 -9.31 30.29 11.54
N LEU A 99 -9.51 29.01 11.85
CA LEU A 99 -8.84 27.92 11.14
C LEU A 99 -9.10 27.94 9.61
N ASP A 100 -10.31 28.24 9.18
CA ASP A 100 -10.63 28.32 7.75
C ASP A 100 -9.91 29.47 7.06
N GLN A 101 -9.75 30.61 7.76
CA GLN A 101 -8.94 31.73 7.28
C GLN A 101 -7.46 31.33 7.21
N ILE A 102 -6.92 30.65 8.22
CA ILE A 102 -5.53 30.16 8.21
C ILE A 102 -5.31 29.22 7.03
N LYS A 103 -6.21 28.25 6.79
CA LYS A 103 -6.13 27.35 5.63
C LYS A 103 -6.20 28.10 4.31
N ALA A 104 -7.10 29.07 4.17
CA ALA A 104 -7.23 29.88 2.95
C ALA A 104 -5.98 30.73 2.67
N GLU A 105 -5.40 31.36 3.70
CA GLU A 105 -4.14 32.11 3.55
C GLU A 105 -2.97 31.20 3.19
N ARG A 106 -2.88 30.01 3.80
CA ARG A 106 -1.85 29.02 3.48
C ARG A 106 -1.99 28.44 2.08
N ALA A 107 -3.21 28.23 1.58
CA ALA A 107 -3.44 27.78 0.21
C ALA A 107 -2.83 28.72 -0.83
N LYS A 108 -2.68 30.02 -0.52
CA LYS A 108 -1.99 30.98 -1.39
C LYS A 108 -0.49 30.71 -1.54
N LEU A 109 0.15 29.98 -0.63
CA LEU A 109 1.55 29.55 -0.77
C LEU A 109 1.76 28.68 -2.01
N ARG A 110 0.73 27.95 -2.44
CA ARG A 110 0.72 27.12 -3.65
C ARG A 110 0.57 27.91 -4.95
N VAL A 111 0.26 29.21 -4.87
CA VAL A 111 -0.09 30.04 -6.03
C VAL A 111 1.04 31.04 -6.30
N PRO A 112 1.88 30.79 -7.33
CA PRO A 112 2.98 31.68 -7.68
C PRO A 112 2.53 33.13 -7.86
N GLY A 113 3.26 34.08 -7.26
CA GLY A 113 2.96 35.51 -7.33
C GLY A 113 1.89 36.02 -6.36
N SER A 114 1.25 35.16 -5.56
CA SER A 114 0.31 35.60 -4.53
C SER A 114 1.01 36.39 -3.41
N SER A 115 0.35 37.46 -2.96
CA SER A 115 0.77 38.19 -1.77
C SER A 115 0.37 37.40 -0.51
N VAL A 116 1.37 37.06 0.31
CA VAL A 116 1.20 36.28 1.54
C VAL A 116 2.07 36.92 2.61
N ASP A 117 1.50 37.15 3.80
CA ASP A 117 2.23 37.66 4.96
C ASP A 117 2.99 36.53 5.67
N ILE A 118 4.16 36.18 5.14
CA ILE A 118 5.04 35.16 5.71
C ILE A 118 5.47 35.52 7.15
N GLN A 119 5.58 36.81 7.46
CA GLN A 119 6.05 37.26 8.77
C GLN A 119 5.06 36.95 9.88
N ASN A 120 3.75 36.97 9.62
CA ASN A 120 2.73 36.65 10.63
C ASN A 120 2.02 35.30 10.40
N MET A 121 2.33 34.60 9.31
CA MET A 121 1.74 33.30 9.03
C MET A 121 2.19 32.23 10.06
N PRO A 122 1.25 31.48 10.66
CA PRO A 122 1.60 30.34 11.51
C PRO A 122 2.28 29.21 10.73
N VAL A 123 3.23 28.53 11.37
CA VAL A 123 3.75 27.24 10.87
C VAL A 123 2.76 26.13 11.22
N VAL A 124 2.60 25.16 10.32
CA VAL A 124 1.77 23.97 10.57
C VAL A 124 2.68 22.75 10.70
N MET A 125 2.57 22.04 11.82
CA MET A 125 3.30 20.79 12.07
C MET A 125 2.32 19.63 12.22
N PHE A 126 2.45 18.60 11.38
CA PHE A 126 1.62 17.40 11.43
C PHE A 126 2.38 16.25 12.10
N MET A 127 1.84 15.75 13.21
CA MET A 127 2.41 14.71 14.06
C MET A 127 1.60 13.43 13.89
N GLY A 128 2.13 12.49 13.10
CA GLY A 128 1.49 11.22 12.78
C GLY A 128 2.14 10.07 13.54
N TYR A 129 1.36 9.33 14.32
CA TYR A 129 1.87 8.26 15.17
C TYR A 129 1.40 6.87 14.74
N SER A 130 2.30 5.89 14.86
CA SER A 130 1.99 4.46 14.79
C SER A 130 1.17 4.07 13.55
N VAL A 131 1.66 4.46 12.36
CA VAL A 131 1.16 3.92 11.08
C VAL A 131 1.41 2.41 10.98
N HIS A 132 2.42 1.92 11.68
CA HIS A 132 2.53 0.52 12.04
C HIS A 132 1.97 0.30 13.43
N GLY A 133 0.93 -0.55 13.53
CA GLY A 133 0.20 -0.71 14.78
C GLY A 133 0.97 -1.40 15.90
N ASN A 134 2.02 -2.16 15.56
CA ASN A 134 2.92 -2.80 16.51
C ASN A 134 4.20 -1.99 16.82
N GLU A 135 4.16 -0.69 16.53
CA GLU A 135 5.18 0.30 16.94
C GLU A 135 4.53 1.26 17.95
N PRO A 136 4.17 0.76 19.16
CA PRO A 136 3.20 1.37 20.07
C PRO A 136 3.71 2.62 20.83
N SER A 137 5.02 2.83 20.93
CA SER A 137 5.58 3.95 21.69
C SER A 137 5.18 5.30 21.10
N GLY A 138 4.96 5.36 19.78
CA GLY A 138 4.39 6.53 19.11
C GLY A 138 3.01 6.90 19.67
N ALA A 139 2.02 6.01 19.57
CA ALA A 139 0.66 6.25 20.06
C ALA A 139 0.61 6.56 21.56
N ASN A 140 1.50 5.97 22.37
CA ASN A 140 1.57 6.24 23.80
C ASN A 140 2.27 7.58 24.10
N ALA A 141 3.26 8.00 23.29
CA ALA A 141 3.82 9.34 23.35
C ALA A 141 2.81 10.41 22.93
N ALA A 142 1.86 10.09 22.04
CA ALA A 142 0.76 10.98 21.69
C ALA A 142 -0.12 11.38 22.89
N LEU A 143 -0.26 10.50 23.90
CA LEU A 143 -0.95 10.84 25.17
C LEU A 143 -0.23 11.98 25.90
N VAL A 144 1.10 11.88 25.99
CA VAL A 144 1.96 12.87 26.66
C VAL A 144 1.99 14.17 25.86
N ALA A 145 2.13 14.08 24.53
CA ALA A 145 2.09 15.23 23.64
C ALA A 145 0.76 15.98 23.69
N ALA A 146 -0.37 15.27 23.64
CA ALA A 146 -1.69 15.88 23.76
C ALA A 146 -1.84 16.62 25.09
N TYR A 147 -1.43 16.02 26.22
CA TYR A 147 -1.44 16.70 27.52
C TYR A 147 -0.56 17.95 27.52
N HIS A 148 0.70 17.81 27.10
CA HIS A 148 1.67 18.89 27.17
C HIS A 148 1.22 20.09 26.33
N PHE A 149 0.84 19.86 25.08
CA PHE A 149 0.44 20.95 24.19
C PHE A 149 -0.93 21.56 24.54
N ALA A 150 -1.80 20.82 25.22
CA ALA A 150 -3.09 21.32 25.67
C ALA A 150 -3.03 22.10 27.01
N ALA A 151 -2.08 21.76 27.89
CA ALA A 151 -2.09 22.21 29.28
C ALA A 151 -0.89 23.07 29.68
N ALA A 152 0.25 23.01 29.00
CA ALA A 152 1.43 23.79 29.37
C ALA A 152 1.20 25.30 29.22
N ASN A 153 1.56 26.07 30.25
CA ASN A 153 1.36 27.52 30.24
C ASN A 153 2.45 28.24 29.44
N GLU A 154 3.68 27.73 29.47
CA GLU A 154 4.86 28.40 28.91
C GLU A 154 4.87 28.44 27.37
N ILE A 155 4.12 27.56 26.72
CA ILE A 155 3.98 27.51 25.25
C ILE A 155 2.81 28.35 24.71
N ALA A 156 2.00 28.97 25.58
CA ALA A 156 0.75 29.59 25.19
C ALA A 156 0.92 30.66 24.09
N ALA A 157 1.95 31.51 24.24
CA ALA A 157 2.28 32.55 23.26
C ALA A 157 2.85 31.95 21.96
N ASP A 158 3.59 30.85 22.05
CA ASP A 158 4.15 30.18 20.86
C ASP A 158 3.03 29.62 19.98
N LEU A 159 1.96 29.09 20.58
CA LEU A 159 0.79 28.57 19.89
C LEU A 159 -0.02 29.65 19.13
N GLU A 160 0.26 30.94 19.31
CA GLU A 160 -0.29 31.99 18.44
C GLU A 160 0.29 31.90 17.02
N ASN A 161 1.51 31.36 16.90
CA ASN A 161 2.27 31.29 15.66
C ASN A 161 2.47 29.86 15.15
N ILE A 162 1.86 28.87 15.80
CA ILE A 162 1.99 27.45 15.50
C ILE A 162 0.61 26.78 15.53
N VAL A 163 0.33 25.96 14.51
CA VAL A 163 -0.80 25.03 14.52
C VAL A 163 -0.25 23.60 14.49
N LEU A 164 -0.58 22.83 15.53
CA LEU A 164 -0.23 21.43 15.64
C LEU A 164 -1.41 20.57 15.19
N LEU A 165 -1.14 19.62 14.32
CA LEU A 165 -2.08 18.58 13.89
C LEU A 165 -1.59 17.27 14.50
N LEU A 166 -2.34 16.66 15.40
CA LEU A 166 -1.96 15.45 16.10
C LEU A 166 -2.90 14.31 15.69
N ASP A 167 -2.40 13.36 14.90
CA ASP A 167 -3.10 12.10 14.56
C ASP A 167 -2.51 10.97 15.41
N PRO A 168 -3.17 10.61 16.53
CA PRO A 168 -2.57 9.79 17.58
C PRO A 168 -2.39 8.32 17.20
N ALA A 169 -3.03 7.85 16.12
CA ALA A 169 -2.94 6.48 15.65
C ALA A 169 -3.40 6.38 14.19
N ILE A 170 -2.44 6.46 13.28
CA ILE A 170 -2.70 6.35 11.84
C ILE A 170 -3.32 4.99 11.49
N ASN A 171 -2.86 3.91 12.13
CA ASN A 171 -3.38 2.55 11.96
C ASN A 171 -4.15 2.09 13.21
N PRO A 172 -5.43 2.46 13.35
CA PRO A 172 -6.21 2.13 14.53
C PRO A 172 -6.46 0.62 14.68
N ASP A 173 -6.54 -0.12 13.57
CA ASP A 173 -6.83 -1.56 13.57
C ASP A 173 -5.62 -2.37 14.02
N GLY A 174 -4.44 -2.05 13.47
CA GLY A 174 -3.18 -2.64 13.89
C GLY A 174 -2.84 -2.33 15.35
N LEU A 175 -2.99 -1.07 15.77
CA LEU A 175 -2.71 -0.63 17.15
C LEU A 175 -3.56 -1.42 18.15
N ASN A 176 -4.87 -1.54 17.87
CA ASN A 176 -5.76 -2.26 18.76
C ASN A 176 -5.44 -3.75 18.83
N ARG A 177 -5.10 -4.38 17.70
CA ARG A 177 -4.67 -5.79 17.62
C ARG A 177 -3.42 -6.02 18.46
N PHE A 178 -2.44 -5.13 18.33
CA PHE A 178 -1.18 -5.19 19.06
C PHE A 178 -1.37 -5.01 20.57
N ALA A 179 -2.03 -3.92 20.99
CA ALA A 179 -2.26 -3.63 22.41
C ALA A 179 -3.03 -4.77 23.09
N SER A 180 -4.03 -5.36 22.41
CA SER A 180 -4.76 -6.52 22.91
C SER A 180 -3.85 -7.73 23.15
N TRP A 181 -2.92 -8.01 22.22
CA TRP A 181 -1.94 -9.10 22.38
C TRP A 181 -1.00 -8.84 23.55
N VAL A 182 -0.32 -7.68 23.57
CA VAL A 182 0.70 -7.41 24.58
C VAL A 182 0.09 -7.33 25.98
N ASN A 183 -1.04 -6.63 26.14
CA ASN A 183 -1.68 -6.50 27.45
C ASN A 183 -2.22 -7.84 27.99
N SER A 184 -2.73 -8.72 27.13
CA SER A 184 -3.21 -10.04 27.57
C SER A 184 -2.07 -11.00 27.98
N HIS A 185 -0.82 -10.67 27.64
CA HIS A 185 0.36 -11.47 27.96
C HIS A 185 1.33 -10.77 28.92
N LYS A 186 1.00 -9.56 29.36
CA LYS A 186 1.80 -8.78 30.31
C LYS A 186 1.92 -9.52 31.64
N ALA A 187 3.15 -9.66 32.12
CA ALA A 187 3.42 -10.11 33.48
C ALA A 187 3.40 -8.93 34.47
N TYR A 188 2.96 -9.17 35.71
CA TYR A 188 3.11 -8.18 36.80
C TYR A 188 4.55 -8.08 37.30
N VAL A 189 5.30 -9.18 37.20
CA VAL A 189 6.75 -9.19 37.38
C VAL A 189 7.36 -9.19 35.98
N MET A 190 7.95 -8.07 35.61
CA MET A 190 8.46 -7.89 34.25
C MET A 190 9.61 -8.86 33.96
N ASN A 191 9.55 -9.48 32.80
CA ASN A 191 10.58 -10.34 32.24
C ASN A 191 11.09 -9.68 30.95
N GLY A 192 12.40 -9.58 30.77
CA GLY A 192 13.01 -8.99 29.57
C GLY A 192 13.32 -10.01 28.48
N ASP A 193 13.15 -11.31 28.73
CA ASP A 193 13.56 -12.37 27.81
C ASP A 193 12.84 -12.24 26.45
N PRO A 194 13.56 -12.05 25.32
CA PRO A 194 12.98 -11.88 24.00
C PRO A 194 12.17 -13.10 23.50
N ALA A 195 12.36 -14.28 24.09
CA ALA A 195 11.61 -15.49 23.73
C ALA A 195 10.20 -15.56 24.33
N GLN A 196 9.85 -14.66 25.26
CA GLN A 196 8.56 -14.71 25.94
C GLN A 196 7.37 -14.40 25.03
N ARG A 197 6.18 -14.90 25.41
CA ARG A 197 4.96 -14.80 24.60
C ARG A 197 4.49 -13.36 24.36
N GLU A 198 4.69 -12.45 25.30
CA GLU A 198 4.35 -11.02 25.17
C GLU A 198 5.00 -10.39 23.93
N LEU A 199 6.28 -10.69 23.68
CA LEU A 199 7.10 -10.05 22.64
C LEU A 199 7.01 -10.75 21.26
N ASN A 200 6.28 -11.86 21.18
CA ASN A 200 6.20 -12.74 20.01
C ASN A 200 4.75 -12.87 19.51
N GLU A 201 4.26 -11.82 18.86
CA GLU A 201 2.92 -11.74 18.28
C GLU A 201 2.57 -12.92 17.38
N ALA A 202 1.32 -13.39 17.48
CA ALA A 202 0.76 -14.31 16.49
C ALA A 202 0.68 -13.65 15.12
N TRP A 203 0.77 -14.48 14.07
CA TRP A 203 0.43 -14.07 12.70
C TRP A 203 -1.03 -13.57 12.66
N PRO A 204 -1.37 -12.49 11.94
CA PRO A 204 -0.57 -11.70 11.00
C PRO A 204 0.18 -10.49 11.62
N ARG A 205 0.42 -10.48 12.94
CA ARG A 205 0.96 -9.35 13.73
C ARG A 205 0.12 -8.06 13.63
N GLY A 206 0.44 -7.07 14.46
CA GLY A 206 -0.24 -5.78 14.56
C GLY A 206 0.32 -4.68 13.67
N ARG A 207 1.38 -4.95 12.87
CA ARG A 207 2.02 -3.94 12.01
C ARG A 207 1.04 -3.30 11.03
N THR A 208 0.23 -4.11 10.38
CA THR A 208 -0.53 -3.74 9.18
C THR A 208 -2.00 -3.46 9.50
N ASN A 209 -2.77 -2.96 8.52
CA ASN A 209 -4.19 -2.69 8.70
C ASN A 209 -5.06 -3.99 8.72
N HIS A 210 -6.37 -3.85 8.55
CA HIS A 210 -7.30 -4.98 8.49
C HIS A 210 -6.93 -6.03 7.44
N TYR A 211 -6.66 -5.60 6.21
CA TYR A 211 -6.27 -6.46 5.09
C TYR A 211 -4.77 -6.74 5.03
N TRP A 212 -4.04 -6.46 6.11
CA TRP A 212 -2.60 -6.69 6.25
C TRP A 212 -1.69 -5.90 5.30
N PHE A 213 -2.14 -4.72 4.87
CA PHE A 213 -1.31 -3.78 4.13
C PHE A 213 -0.47 -2.90 5.04
N ASP A 214 0.74 -2.59 4.58
CA ASP A 214 1.60 -1.57 5.15
C ASP A 214 1.11 -0.18 4.73
N LEU A 215 0.52 0.55 5.67
CA LEU A 215 -0.03 1.90 5.41
C LEU A 215 1.06 2.96 5.22
N ASN A 216 2.34 2.66 5.52
CA ASN A 216 3.47 3.52 5.19
C ASN A 216 4.10 3.17 3.82
N ARG A 217 3.32 2.49 2.98
CA ARG A 217 3.54 2.37 1.53
C ARG A 217 2.36 2.88 0.71
N ASP A 218 1.30 3.33 1.38
CA ASP A 218 0.03 3.72 0.77
C ASP A 218 -0.20 5.26 0.75
N TRP A 219 0.85 6.08 0.93
CA TRP A 219 0.73 7.55 0.83
C TRP A 219 0.52 8.06 -0.59
N LEU A 220 1.17 7.43 -1.57
CA LEU A 220 1.02 7.75 -2.99
C LEU A 220 -0.06 6.88 -3.65
N PRO A 221 -0.17 5.57 -3.34
CA PRO A 221 -1.26 4.77 -3.90
C PRO A 221 -2.65 5.08 -3.36
N VAL A 222 -2.78 5.50 -2.09
CA VAL A 222 -4.04 5.90 -1.44
C VAL A 222 -5.21 4.94 -1.68
N GLN A 223 -4.93 3.64 -1.60
CA GLN A 223 -5.89 2.57 -1.86
C GLN A 223 -6.76 2.26 -0.63
N HIS A 224 -6.28 2.54 0.58
CA HIS A 224 -6.99 2.24 1.81
C HIS A 224 -7.72 3.46 2.39
N PRO A 225 -8.87 3.28 3.07
CA PRO A 225 -9.61 4.38 3.68
C PRO A 225 -8.74 5.13 4.69
N GLU A 226 -7.87 4.44 5.43
CA GLU A 226 -6.96 5.06 6.38
C GLU A 226 -6.07 6.12 5.73
N SER A 227 -5.50 5.79 4.57
CA SER A 227 -4.62 6.67 3.79
C SER A 227 -5.40 7.79 3.09
N ARG A 228 -6.59 7.49 2.55
CA ARG A 228 -7.46 8.51 1.91
C ARG A 228 -7.87 9.60 2.91
N ASN A 229 -8.21 9.21 4.13
CA ASN A 229 -8.54 10.15 5.21
C ASN A 229 -7.32 11.01 5.56
N ARG A 230 -6.14 10.41 5.72
CA ARG A 230 -4.89 11.11 6.05
C ARG A 230 -4.44 12.08 4.95
N VAL A 231 -4.46 11.66 3.68
CA VAL A 231 -4.06 12.52 2.56
C VAL A 231 -5.03 13.69 2.39
N LYS A 232 -6.33 13.50 2.61
CA LYS A 232 -7.30 14.60 2.64
C LYS A 232 -6.93 15.66 3.69
N VAL A 233 -6.55 15.25 4.90
CA VAL A 233 -6.09 16.16 5.96
C VAL A 233 -4.82 16.89 5.51
N PHE A 234 -3.82 16.16 5.04
CA PHE A 234 -2.54 16.71 4.55
C PHE A 234 -2.77 17.79 3.47
N GLN A 235 -3.57 17.49 2.44
CA GLN A 235 -3.87 18.43 1.35
C GLN A 235 -4.65 19.65 1.82
N SER A 236 -5.50 19.53 2.85
CA SER A 236 -6.28 20.66 3.38
C SER A 236 -5.46 21.65 4.22
N TRP A 237 -4.33 21.20 4.78
CA TRP A 237 -3.54 21.96 5.76
C TRP A 237 -2.19 22.41 5.23
N LEU A 238 -1.61 21.65 4.30
CA LEU A 238 -0.30 21.90 3.72
C LEU A 238 0.77 22.02 4.81
N PRO A 239 1.03 20.97 5.63
CA PRO A 239 1.96 21.10 6.74
C PRO A 239 3.35 21.53 6.25
N ASN A 240 4.05 22.35 7.04
CA ASN A 240 5.46 22.67 6.76
C ASN A 240 6.37 21.52 7.19
N ILE A 241 6.02 20.85 8.29
CA ILE A 241 6.74 19.70 8.83
C ILE A 241 5.75 18.56 9.03
N HIS A 242 6.11 17.36 8.60
CA HIS A 242 5.40 16.12 8.87
C HIS A 242 6.29 15.18 9.67
N LEU A 243 5.88 14.80 10.87
CA LEU A 243 6.57 13.87 11.74
C LEU A 243 5.93 12.49 11.60
N ASP A 244 6.71 11.51 11.20
CA ASP A 244 6.33 10.11 11.01
C ASP A 244 6.98 9.26 12.10
N PHE A 245 6.24 9.00 13.19
CA PHE A 245 6.75 8.31 14.37
C PHE A 245 6.66 6.78 14.24
N HIS A 246 7.83 6.15 14.22
CA HIS A 246 8.04 4.72 13.98
C HIS A 246 8.91 4.05 15.05
N GLU A 247 8.97 2.71 14.98
CA GLU A 247 9.96 1.90 15.69
C GLU A 247 10.68 0.92 14.76
N MET A 248 11.92 0.59 15.14
CA MET A 248 12.78 -0.38 14.49
C MET A 248 13.20 -1.50 15.44
N GLY A 249 14.10 -2.39 15.00
CA GLY A 249 14.55 -3.54 15.79
C GLY A 249 15.03 -3.16 17.20
N THR A 250 14.76 -4.04 18.18
CA THR A 250 15.09 -3.85 19.61
C THR A 250 16.55 -3.47 19.87
N ASN A 251 17.48 -3.99 19.07
CA ASN A 251 18.92 -3.79 19.26
C ASN A 251 19.45 -2.49 18.65
N SER A 252 18.60 -1.71 17.98
CA SER A 252 18.95 -0.39 17.47
C SER A 252 18.97 0.66 18.60
N THR A 253 19.18 1.93 18.23
CA THR A 253 19.07 3.09 19.12
C THR A 253 17.91 4.00 18.68
N PHE A 254 18.11 5.30 18.48
CA PHE A 254 17.09 6.22 17.94
C PHE A 254 17.57 6.84 16.63
N PHE A 255 16.77 6.80 15.57
CA PHE A 255 17.09 7.46 14.30
C PHE A 255 16.13 8.60 14.01
N PHE A 256 16.66 9.66 13.39
CA PHE A 256 15.88 10.74 12.80
C PHE A 256 16.45 11.16 11.46
N GLN A 257 15.58 11.59 10.54
CA GLN A 257 15.97 12.21 9.26
C GLN A 257 16.97 13.38 9.45
N PRO A 258 17.93 13.60 8.53
CA PRO A 258 17.99 13.06 7.17
C PRO A 258 18.41 11.59 7.04
N GLY A 259 17.93 10.89 6.01
CA GLY A 259 18.43 9.59 5.57
C GLY A 259 19.76 9.66 4.78
N VAL A 260 20.10 8.60 4.05
CA VAL A 260 21.33 8.51 3.25
C VAL A 260 21.32 9.58 2.13
N PRO A 261 22.26 10.55 2.11
CA PRO A 261 22.19 11.69 1.18
C PRO A 261 22.21 11.31 -0.31
N SER A 262 22.86 10.21 -0.69
CA SER A 262 22.92 9.73 -2.08
C SER A 262 21.64 9.06 -2.57
N ARG A 263 20.69 8.76 -1.66
CA ARG A 263 19.48 7.98 -1.94
C ARG A 263 18.21 8.83 -1.85
N VAL A 264 18.32 10.10 -2.23
CA VAL A 264 17.20 11.03 -2.33
C VAL A 264 16.68 11.02 -3.76
N HIS A 265 15.36 10.98 -3.93
CA HIS A 265 14.76 11.04 -5.26
C HIS A 265 15.08 12.39 -5.94
N PRO A 266 15.49 12.43 -7.22
CA PRO A 266 15.90 13.70 -7.87
C PRO A 266 14.81 14.76 -8.07
N LEU A 267 13.54 14.42 -7.80
CA LEU A 267 12.45 15.40 -7.74
C LEU A 267 12.34 16.10 -6.38
N THR A 268 13.08 15.65 -5.37
CA THR A 268 13.19 16.32 -4.08
C THR A 268 14.30 17.39 -4.16
N PRO A 269 14.00 18.67 -3.92
CA PRO A 269 15.00 19.73 -3.99
C PRO A 269 16.10 19.59 -2.93
N LYS A 270 17.32 20.01 -3.28
CA LYS A 270 18.43 20.06 -2.32
C LYS A 270 18.11 20.90 -1.08
N LYS A 271 17.41 22.03 -1.24
CA LYS A 271 17.02 22.89 -0.10
C LYS A 271 16.10 22.18 0.89
N ASN A 272 15.31 21.20 0.44
CA ASN A 272 14.51 20.36 1.34
C ASN A 272 15.45 19.60 2.31
N PHE A 273 16.42 18.87 1.76
CA PHE A 273 17.42 18.14 2.55
C PHE A 273 18.21 19.04 3.51
N GLU A 274 18.61 20.25 3.07
CA GLU A 274 19.30 21.23 3.93
C GLU A 274 18.45 21.67 5.13
N LEU A 275 17.13 21.81 4.95
CA LEU A 275 16.20 22.13 6.04
C LEU A 275 16.00 20.92 6.97
N THR A 276 15.91 19.71 6.42
CA THR A 276 15.86 18.45 7.18
C THR A 276 17.09 18.30 8.07
N GLU A 277 18.30 18.52 7.53
CA GLU A 277 19.55 18.49 8.30
C GLU A 277 19.56 19.53 9.43
N LYS A 278 19.10 20.75 9.14
CA LYS A 278 18.98 21.81 10.14
C LYS A 278 18.01 21.43 11.27
N ILE A 279 16.84 20.88 10.94
CA ILE A 279 15.88 20.36 11.92
C ILE A 279 16.50 19.23 12.77
N GLY A 280 17.28 18.34 12.14
CA GLY A 280 18.02 17.27 12.82
C GLY A 280 18.91 17.75 13.97
N THR A 281 19.48 18.96 13.87
CA THR A 281 20.30 19.53 14.97
C THR A 281 19.51 19.80 16.25
N TYR A 282 18.20 20.07 16.15
CA TYR A 282 17.31 20.22 17.31
C TYR A 282 17.05 18.87 17.97
N HIS A 283 16.88 17.80 17.19
CA HIS A 283 16.69 16.44 17.69
C HIS A 283 17.94 15.95 18.42
N ALA A 284 19.11 16.10 17.81
CA ALA A 284 20.40 15.79 18.43
C ALA A 284 20.55 16.45 19.79
N LYS A 285 20.37 17.78 19.85
CA LYS A 285 20.46 18.54 21.10
C LYS A 285 19.49 18.07 22.18
N ALA A 286 18.26 17.71 21.82
CA ALA A 286 17.26 17.25 22.77
C ALA A 286 17.54 15.83 23.28
N LEU A 287 18.00 14.93 22.41
CA LEU A 287 18.36 13.57 22.78
C LEU A 287 19.65 13.53 23.62
N ASP A 288 20.63 14.39 23.33
CA ASP A 288 21.83 14.61 24.15
C ASP A 288 21.45 14.94 25.60
N GLN A 289 20.46 15.82 25.81
CA GLN A 289 20.03 16.27 27.14
C GLN A 289 19.44 15.15 28.01
N ILE A 290 18.85 14.12 27.38
CA ILE A 290 18.26 12.99 28.10
C ILE A 290 19.16 11.73 28.08
N GLY A 291 20.33 11.82 27.43
CA GLY A 291 21.31 10.75 27.33
C GLY A 291 20.91 9.59 26.43
N SER A 292 20.01 9.81 25.47
CA SER A 292 19.56 8.77 24.54
C SER A 292 20.53 8.64 23.37
N LEU A 293 20.93 7.42 23.04
CA LEU A 293 21.76 7.14 21.87
C LEU A 293 20.97 7.39 20.58
N TYR A 294 21.59 8.01 19.59
CA TYR A 294 20.96 8.25 18.29
C TYR A 294 21.95 8.21 17.13
N TYR A 295 21.41 8.20 15.92
CA TYR A 295 22.15 8.34 14.66
C TYR A 295 21.25 8.97 13.58
N ASN A 296 21.85 9.51 12.52
CA ASN A 296 21.18 10.04 11.34
C ASN A 296 22.09 9.87 10.09
N GLN A 297 21.61 10.24 8.90
CA GLN A 297 22.32 10.16 7.62
C GLN A 297 22.68 8.75 7.13
N GLU A 298 22.09 7.72 7.73
CA GLU A 298 22.39 6.31 7.48
C GLU A 298 21.09 5.49 7.32
N ASN A 299 21.22 4.24 6.84
CA ASN A 299 20.19 3.19 6.75
C ASN A 299 18.97 3.43 5.83
N TYR A 300 18.28 4.55 5.99
CA TYR A 300 17.01 4.83 5.31
C TYR A 300 17.22 5.74 4.10
N ASP A 301 16.44 5.52 3.04
CA ASP A 301 16.45 6.36 1.83
C ASP A 301 15.24 7.30 1.75
N ASP A 302 15.33 8.30 0.87
CA ASP A 302 14.21 9.17 0.49
C ASP A 302 13.89 9.07 -1.00
N PHE A 303 13.84 7.83 -1.49
CA PHE A 303 13.62 7.56 -2.91
C PHE A 303 12.13 7.38 -3.26
N TYR A 304 11.44 6.44 -2.62
CA TYR A 304 10.03 6.16 -2.94
C TYR A 304 9.08 7.12 -2.22
N TYR A 305 8.19 7.80 -2.95
CA TYR A 305 7.19 8.74 -2.41
C TYR A 305 5.93 8.10 -1.79
N GLY A 306 5.91 6.78 -1.58
CA GLY A 306 4.80 6.10 -0.89
C GLY A 306 4.87 6.13 0.64
N LYS A 307 5.85 6.83 1.23
CA LYS A 307 6.14 6.87 2.68
C LYS A 307 5.81 8.25 3.26
N GLY A 308 5.51 8.31 4.55
CA GLY A 308 5.23 9.55 5.28
C GLY A 308 6.45 10.46 5.37
N SER A 309 7.64 9.89 5.34
CA SER A 309 8.90 10.64 5.33
C SER A 309 9.22 11.32 4.00
N THR A 310 8.69 10.84 2.86
CA THR A 310 9.09 11.29 1.51
C THR A 310 7.96 11.96 0.73
N TYR A 311 6.71 11.48 0.87
CA TYR A 311 5.53 12.09 0.24
C TYR A 311 5.40 13.61 0.50
N PRO A 312 5.75 14.12 1.70
CA PRO A 312 5.72 15.56 1.95
C PRO A 312 6.77 16.35 1.17
N ASP A 313 7.94 15.75 0.90
CA ASP A 313 9.11 16.45 0.35
C ASP A 313 8.92 16.93 -1.09
N VAL A 314 8.16 16.14 -1.86
CA VAL A 314 7.79 16.48 -3.24
C VAL A 314 6.61 17.47 -3.31
N GLN A 315 6.20 18.03 -2.17
CA GLN A 315 5.10 18.99 -2.04
C GLN A 315 5.44 20.23 -1.18
N GLY A 316 6.72 20.51 -0.97
CA GLY A 316 7.19 21.70 -0.25
C GLY A 316 7.05 21.62 1.28
N SER A 317 6.71 20.45 1.80
CA SER A 317 6.80 20.11 3.23
C SER A 317 8.12 19.40 3.51
N ILE A 318 8.53 19.35 4.78
CA ILE A 318 9.67 18.56 5.24
C ILE A 318 9.16 17.31 5.98
N GLY A 319 9.42 16.11 5.46
CA GLY A 319 9.11 14.85 6.12
C GLY A 319 10.23 14.40 7.05
N ILE A 320 9.89 14.00 8.28
CA ILE A 320 10.83 13.53 9.30
C ILE A 320 10.39 12.14 9.77
N LEU A 321 11.15 11.12 9.42
CA LEU A 321 11.04 9.77 9.98
C LEU A 321 11.76 9.75 11.33
N PHE A 322 11.08 9.23 12.35
CA PHE A 322 11.69 8.86 13.63
C PHE A 322 11.61 7.36 13.82
N GLU A 323 12.73 6.69 14.06
CA GLU A 323 12.78 5.25 14.30
C GLU A 323 13.32 5.00 15.70
N GLN A 324 12.45 4.57 16.62
CA GLN A 324 12.83 4.22 18.00
C GLN A 324 13.11 2.71 18.11
N ALA A 325 14.18 2.31 18.80
CA ALA A 325 14.36 0.91 19.17
C ALA A 325 13.09 0.35 19.86
N SER A 326 12.53 -0.73 19.34
CA SER A 326 11.25 -1.25 19.83
C SER A 326 11.43 -1.98 21.15
N SER A 327 10.77 -1.51 22.21
CA SER A 327 10.58 -2.32 23.42
C SER A 327 9.64 -3.50 23.14
N ARG A 328 8.87 -3.44 22.04
CA ARG A 328 7.73 -4.29 21.70
C ARG A 328 6.67 -4.28 22.79
N GLY A 329 6.94 -5.01 23.87
CA GLY A 329 6.12 -5.02 25.07
C GLY A 329 6.56 -3.97 26.09
N HIS A 330 6.54 -4.34 27.36
CA HIS A 330 6.83 -3.47 28.50
C HIS A 330 8.32 -3.41 28.87
N LEU A 331 9.04 -4.53 28.71
CA LEU A 331 10.47 -4.64 29.00
C LEU A 331 11.09 -5.71 28.07
N GLN A 332 12.25 -5.42 27.51
CA GLN A 332 12.97 -6.36 26.66
C GLN A 332 14.49 -6.19 26.79
N GLU A 333 15.23 -7.30 26.79
CA GLU A 333 16.68 -7.30 26.68
C GLU A 333 17.12 -6.80 25.30
N SER A 334 18.10 -5.91 25.27
CA SER A 334 18.72 -5.44 24.02
C SER A 334 20.25 -5.50 24.11
N ALA A 335 20.92 -5.37 22.97
CA ALA A 335 22.37 -5.20 22.89
C ALA A 335 22.89 -3.99 23.70
N ASN A 336 22.02 -3.00 23.98
CA ASN A 336 22.34 -1.78 24.71
C ASN A 336 21.85 -1.81 26.17
N GLY A 337 21.43 -2.97 26.68
CA GLY A 337 20.86 -3.15 28.01
C GLY A 337 19.34 -3.30 28.00
N MET A 338 18.72 -3.24 29.18
CA MET A 338 17.27 -3.39 29.31
C MET A 338 16.53 -2.19 28.69
N LEU A 339 15.68 -2.46 27.71
CA LEU A 339 14.86 -1.48 27.01
C LEU A 339 13.44 -1.51 27.56
N SER A 340 13.02 -0.43 28.23
CA SER A 340 11.69 -0.31 28.84
C SER A 340 10.74 0.51 27.97
N PHE A 341 9.45 0.22 28.06
CA PHE A 341 8.43 0.96 27.33
C PHE A 341 8.34 2.45 27.71
N PRO A 342 8.44 2.85 29.01
CA PRO A 342 8.58 4.26 29.36
C PRO A 342 9.76 4.96 28.68
N PHE A 343 10.90 4.28 28.52
CA PHE A 343 12.07 4.87 27.85
C PHE A 343 11.78 5.16 26.36
N THR A 344 11.15 4.22 25.65
CA THR A 344 10.83 4.39 24.23
C THR A 344 9.81 5.50 24.02
N ILE A 345 8.79 5.60 24.89
CA ILE A 345 7.82 6.70 24.90
C ILE A 345 8.50 8.05 25.13
N ARG A 346 9.44 8.13 26.09
CA ARG A 346 10.14 9.38 26.42
C ARG A 346 10.94 9.92 25.23
N ASN A 347 11.62 9.05 24.48
CA ASN A 347 12.39 9.47 23.31
C ASN A 347 11.47 10.01 22.20
N GLN A 348 10.36 9.34 21.91
CA GLN A 348 9.37 9.83 20.94
C GLN A 348 8.79 11.18 21.37
N PHE A 349 8.45 11.36 22.65
CA PHE A 349 7.98 12.65 23.16
C PHE A 349 9.08 13.74 23.09
N THR A 350 10.34 13.37 23.28
CA THR A 350 11.48 14.30 23.16
C THR A 350 11.66 14.78 21.71
N ALA A 351 11.43 13.90 20.73
CA ALA A 351 11.37 14.25 19.32
C ALA A 351 10.21 15.22 19.00
N ASN A 352 9.06 15.11 19.69
CA ASN A 352 7.99 16.11 19.58
C ASN A 352 8.42 17.50 20.07
N LEU A 353 9.06 17.59 21.24
CA LEU A 353 9.52 18.86 21.81
C LEU A 353 10.58 19.53 20.95
N SER A 354 11.54 18.77 20.43
CA SER A 354 12.57 19.30 19.52
C SER A 354 12.00 19.75 18.18
N SER A 355 11.03 19.02 17.63
CA SER A 355 10.31 19.43 16.42
C SER A 355 9.53 20.72 16.64
N PHE A 356 8.86 20.87 17.79
CA PHE A 356 8.18 22.10 18.17
C PHE A 356 9.15 23.28 18.27
N GLN A 357 10.32 23.08 18.88
CA GLN A 357 11.36 24.11 18.96
C GLN A 357 11.86 24.52 17.57
N ALA A 358 12.10 23.56 16.67
CA ALA A 358 12.49 23.84 15.29
C ALA A 358 11.38 24.63 14.56
N ALA A 359 10.12 24.21 14.67
CA ALA A 359 8.98 24.90 14.08
C ALA A 359 8.86 26.36 14.56
N LYS A 360 9.06 26.59 15.86
CA LYS A 360 9.06 27.93 16.47
C LYS A 360 10.17 28.82 15.89
N GLU A 361 11.42 28.36 15.93
CA GLU A 361 12.58 29.16 15.52
C GLU A 361 12.68 29.33 14.00
N MET A 362 12.20 28.35 13.23
CA MET A 362 12.29 28.34 11.77
C MET A 362 10.98 28.74 11.07
N ARG A 363 9.95 29.21 11.80
CA ARG A 363 8.61 29.50 11.26
C ARG A 363 8.63 30.29 9.95
N VAL A 364 9.36 31.42 9.94
CA VAL A 364 9.44 32.29 8.76
C VAL A 364 10.17 31.58 7.62
N GLU A 365 11.28 30.89 7.90
CA GLU A 365 12.06 30.15 6.91
C GLU A 365 11.24 29.01 6.28
N LEU A 366 10.47 28.27 7.08
CA LEU A 366 9.65 27.14 6.61
C LEU A 366 8.47 27.59 5.75
N ASN A 367 7.80 28.69 6.10
CA ASN A 367 6.73 29.25 5.28
C ASN A 367 7.29 29.89 4.00
N GLN A 368 8.46 30.54 4.08
CA GLN A 368 9.15 31.09 2.92
C GLN A 368 9.57 29.96 1.97
N TRP A 369 10.15 28.88 2.48
CA TRP A 369 10.52 27.70 1.70
C TRP A 369 9.33 27.13 0.93
N MET A 370 8.19 26.94 1.58
CA MET A 370 7.00 26.40 0.91
C MET A 370 6.54 27.31 -0.24
N LYS A 371 6.58 28.64 -0.05
CA LYS A 371 6.27 29.61 -1.13
C LYS A 371 7.28 29.52 -2.28
N ASP A 372 8.57 29.44 -1.96
CA ASP A 372 9.65 29.36 -2.95
C ASP A 372 9.57 28.07 -3.76
N PHE A 373 9.29 26.93 -3.10
CA PHE A 373 9.07 25.63 -3.74
C PHE A 373 8.02 25.71 -4.85
N TYR A 374 6.84 26.29 -4.59
CA TYR A 374 5.80 26.41 -5.61
C TYR A 374 6.10 27.49 -6.65
N THR A 375 6.88 28.51 -6.30
CA THR A 375 7.37 29.52 -7.26
C THR A 375 8.35 28.89 -8.26
N GLU A 376 9.26 28.03 -7.79
CA GLU A 376 10.19 27.26 -8.65
C GLU A 376 9.45 26.31 -9.59
N ILE A 377 8.39 25.64 -9.11
CA ILE A 377 7.54 24.77 -9.94
C ILE A 377 7.01 25.50 -11.18
N LYS A 378 6.71 26.80 -11.08
CA LYS A 378 6.24 27.55 -12.24
C LYS A 378 7.32 27.63 -13.34
N ASN A 379 8.58 27.77 -12.95
CA ASN A 379 9.71 27.80 -13.87
C ASN A 379 9.93 26.41 -14.50
N GLU A 380 9.90 25.35 -13.69
CA GLU A 380 10.04 23.97 -14.16
C GLU A 380 8.95 23.59 -15.15
N THR A 381 7.69 23.90 -14.82
CA THR A 381 6.56 23.61 -15.69
C THR A 381 6.60 24.44 -16.98
N THR A 382 7.10 25.68 -16.91
CA THR A 382 7.28 26.51 -18.11
C THR A 382 8.34 25.92 -19.04
N ALA A 383 9.43 25.39 -18.48
CA ALA A 383 10.54 24.78 -19.22
C ALA A 383 10.24 23.37 -19.76
N ASP A 384 9.42 22.56 -19.07
CA ASP A 384 9.13 21.18 -19.51
C ASP A 384 8.35 21.16 -20.82
N VAL A 385 8.78 20.37 -21.80
CA VAL A 385 8.08 20.17 -23.07
C VAL A 385 6.78 19.38 -22.88
N ASN A 386 6.69 18.58 -21.82
CA ASN A 386 5.54 17.77 -21.46
C ASN A 386 4.58 18.60 -20.60
N LYS A 387 3.56 19.19 -21.23
CA LYS A 387 2.60 20.08 -20.57
C LYS A 387 1.42 19.36 -19.92
N ALA A 388 1.14 18.13 -20.33
CA ALA A 388 0.12 17.29 -19.72
C ALA A 388 0.43 15.81 -19.98
N TYR A 389 -0.30 14.93 -19.32
CA TYR A 389 -0.30 13.49 -19.57
C TYR A 389 -1.71 13.05 -19.90
N ILE A 390 -1.88 12.30 -21.00
CA ILE A 390 -3.12 11.59 -21.30
C ILE A 390 -2.95 10.12 -20.98
N PHE A 391 -3.99 9.49 -20.43
CA PHE A 391 -4.05 8.05 -20.27
C PHE A 391 -5.45 7.51 -20.50
N GLY A 392 -5.57 6.23 -20.84
CA GLY A 392 -6.85 5.55 -21.02
C GLY A 392 -6.69 4.08 -21.36
N ALA A 393 -7.80 3.37 -21.44
CA ALA A 393 -7.85 2.02 -22.03
C ALA A 393 -9.01 1.96 -23.02
N LYS A 394 -8.80 1.32 -24.16
CA LYS A 394 -9.81 1.26 -25.22
C LYS A 394 -11.10 0.53 -24.82
N GLU A 395 -10.99 -0.54 -24.03
CA GLU A 395 -12.11 -1.44 -23.69
C GLU A 395 -12.19 -1.76 -22.19
N ASP A 396 -11.64 -0.89 -21.33
CA ASP A 396 -11.68 -1.08 -19.87
C ASP A 396 -11.70 0.28 -19.17
N ASP A 397 -12.90 0.81 -18.96
CA ASP A 397 -13.10 2.10 -18.31
C ASP A 397 -12.65 2.09 -16.84
N ALA A 398 -12.77 0.95 -16.16
CA ALA A 398 -12.53 0.79 -14.74
C ALA A 398 -11.09 1.12 -14.35
N ARG A 399 -10.10 0.58 -15.08
CA ARG A 399 -8.68 0.86 -14.79
C ARG A 399 -8.35 2.34 -14.97
N SER A 400 -8.94 2.98 -15.97
CA SER A 400 -8.76 4.41 -16.22
C SER A 400 -9.44 5.25 -15.14
N TYR A 401 -10.65 4.85 -14.73
CA TYR A 401 -11.36 5.44 -13.59
C TYR A 401 -10.54 5.36 -12.29
N HIS A 402 -9.96 4.20 -11.96
CA HIS A 402 -9.20 4.03 -10.71
C HIS A 402 -7.92 4.86 -10.68
N LEU A 403 -7.21 5.00 -11.82
CA LEU A 403 -6.05 5.90 -11.87
C LEU A 403 -6.49 7.37 -11.73
N ALA A 404 -7.58 7.77 -12.37
CA ALA A 404 -8.13 9.13 -12.21
C ALA A 404 -8.58 9.41 -10.76
N ASP A 405 -9.25 8.47 -10.10
CA ASP A 405 -9.67 8.59 -8.69
C ASP A 405 -8.46 8.72 -7.76
N LEU A 406 -7.42 7.91 -7.97
CA LEU A 406 -6.16 8.00 -7.23
C LEU A 406 -5.55 9.39 -7.36
N ILE A 407 -5.40 9.90 -8.58
CA ILE A 407 -4.81 11.21 -8.84
C ILE A 407 -5.63 12.33 -8.16
N LEU A 408 -6.96 12.27 -8.24
CA LEU A 408 -7.86 13.21 -7.57
C LEU A 408 -7.72 13.20 -6.03
N GLN A 409 -7.24 12.11 -5.42
CA GLN A 409 -7.00 12.09 -3.98
C GLN A 409 -5.88 13.04 -3.54
N HIS A 410 -4.94 13.36 -4.42
CA HIS A 410 -3.80 14.24 -4.14
C HIS A 410 -4.04 15.72 -4.47
N ASP A 411 -5.31 16.13 -4.62
CA ASP A 411 -5.69 17.51 -4.99
C ASP A 411 -5.11 17.93 -6.36
N ILE A 412 -4.94 16.94 -7.25
CA ILE A 412 -4.53 17.13 -8.65
C ILE A 412 -5.80 17.16 -9.50
N LYS A 413 -5.91 18.16 -10.38
CA LYS A 413 -6.99 18.25 -11.35
C LYS A 413 -6.81 17.24 -12.47
N VAL A 414 -7.91 16.58 -12.81
CA VAL A 414 -8.04 15.62 -13.91
C VAL A 414 -9.16 16.08 -14.83
N PHE A 415 -9.02 15.87 -16.12
CA PHE A 415 -9.97 16.31 -17.14
C PHE A 415 -10.43 15.12 -17.99
N ALA A 416 -11.73 14.98 -18.17
CA ALA A 416 -12.31 14.00 -19.09
C ALA A 416 -12.34 14.60 -20.51
N LEU A 417 -12.17 13.75 -21.52
CA LEU A 417 -12.32 14.14 -22.92
C LEU A 417 -13.80 14.41 -23.25
N ASN A 418 -14.07 15.34 -24.17
CA ASN A 418 -15.40 15.60 -24.72
C ASN A 418 -15.66 14.86 -26.04
N GLU A 419 -14.59 14.40 -26.70
CA GLU A 419 -14.56 13.69 -27.98
C GLU A 419 -13.35 12.76 -28.06
N ASN A 420 -13.37 11.77 -28.96
CA ASN A 420 -12.23 10.89 -29.20
C ASN A 420 -11.09 11.68 -29.83
N ILE A 421 -9.85 11.42 -29.43
CA ILE A 421 -8.67 12.04 -30.01
C ILE A 421 -7.63 11.00 -30.42
N THR A 422 -6.77 11.35 -31.38
CA THR A 422 -5.63 10.52 -31.75
C THR A 422 -4.34 11.32 -31.56
N VAL A 423 -3.42 10.79 -30.76
CA VAL A 423 -2.14 11.42 -30.46
C VAL A 423 -1.02 10.50 -30.92
N ASN A 424 -0.18 10.96 -31.86
CA ASN A 424 0.90 10.19 -32.49
C ASN A 424 0.49 8.76 -32.92
N GLY A 425 -0.70 8.62 -33.52
CA GLY A 425 -1.23 7.34 -34.01
C GLY A 425 -1.91 6.48 -32.94
N LYS A 426 -1.96 6.93 -31.69
CA LYS A 426 -2.67 6.26 -30.60
C LYS A 426 -4.02 6.90 -30.34
N GLU A 427 -5.08 6.10 -30.36
CA GLU A 427 -6.46 6.55 -30.12
C GLU A 427 -6.77 6.60 -28.63
N PHE A 428 -7.41 7.67 -28.18
CA PHE A 428 -7.94 7.84 -26.83
C PHE A 428 -9.43 8.16 -26.93
N GLN A 429 -10.26 7.31 -26.33
CA GLN A 429 -11.71 7.43 -26.39
C GLN A 429 -12.24 8.35 -25.29
N LYS A 430 -13.31 9.06 -25.63
CA LYS A 430 -13.97 10.02 -24.74
C LYS A 430 -14.35 9.41 -23.40
N GLU A 431 -14.97 8.24 -23.44
CA GLU A 431 -15.58 7.59 -22.28
C GLU A 431 -14.57 6.94 -21.33
N THR A 432 -13.34 6.69 -21.80
CA THR A 432 -12.35 5.87 -21.08
C THR A 432 -10.98 6.51 -20.91
N SER A 433 -10.84 7.80 -21.27
CA SER A 433 -9.55 8.50 -21.21
C SER A 433 -9.62 9.82 -20.46
N TYR A 434 -8.50 10.16 -19.81
CA TYR A 434 -8.36 11.35 -18.98
C TYR A 434 -7.05 12.08 -19.28
N ILE A 435 -7.06 13.39 -19.08
CA ILE A 435 -5.89 14.27 -19.19
C ILE A 435 -5.55 14.87 -17.82
N VAL A 436 -4.27 14.87 -17.48
CA VAL A 436 -3.71 15.49 -16.28
C VAL A 436 -2.73 16.58 -16.70
N PRO A 437 -3.13 17.87 -16.62
CA PRO A 437 -2.22 18.98 -16.88
C PRO A 437 -1.07 18.99 -15.89
N ALA A 438 0.15 19.25 -16.36
CA ALA A 438 1.32 19.33 -15.51
C ALA A 438 1.45 20.70 -14.80
N ASP A 439 0.86 21.78 -15.36
CA ASP A 439 0.88 23.16 -14.80
C ASP A 439 -0.08 23.30 -13.61
N GLN A 440 0.28 22.61 -12.52
CA GLN A 440 -0.42 22.60 -11.24
C GLN A 440 0.61 22.68 -10.10
N PRO A 441 0.22 23.11 -8.89
CA PRO A 441 1.12 23.14 -7.74
C PRO A 441 1.81 21.79 -7.46
N GLN A 442 1.15 20.68 -7.81
CA GLN A 442 1.62 19.31 -7.62
C GLN A 442 2.49 18.79 -8.77
N TYR A 443 3.03 19.64 -9.65
CA TYR A 443 3.84 19.27 -10.81
C TYR A 443 4.81 18.11 -10.55
N ARG A 444 5.66 18.21 -9.51
CA ARG A 444 6.66 17.16 -9.22
C ARG A 444 6.03 15.82 -8.81
N LEU A 445 4.90 15.85 -8.09
CA LEU A 445 4.13 14.64 -7.77
C LEU A 445 3.53 14.01 -9.04
N ILE A 446 2.99 14.83 -9.95
CA ILE A 446 2.51 14.37 -11.27
C ILE A 446 3.67 13.74 -12.04
N LYS A 447 4.84 14.39 -12.11
CA LYS A 447 6.03 13.81 -12.75
C LYS A 447 6.38 12.44 -12.16
N ALA A 448 6.40 12.32 -10.82
CA ALA A 448 6.70 11.05 -10.16
C ALA A 448 5.71 9.92 -10.51
N MET A 449 4.44 10.23 -10.78
CA MET A 449 3.43 9.24 -11.16
C MET A 449 3.62 8.70 -12.60
N PHE A 450 4.18 9.50 -13.50
CA PHE A 450 4.27 9.22 -14.93
C PHE A 450 5.70 8.97 -15.44
N GLU A 451 6.74 9.28 -14.66
CA GLU A 451 8.12 9.13 -15.10
C GLU A 451 8.52 7.66 -15.29
N THR A 452 9.48 7.47 -16.19
CA THR A 452 10.21 6.22 -16.38
C THR A 452 11.68 6.50 -16.10
N ARG A 453 12.32 5.68 -15.27
CA ARG A 453 13.70 5.89 -14.84
C ARG A 453 14.46 4.57 -14.81
N THR A 454 15.66 4.55 -15.37
CA THR A 454 16.58 3.39 -15.32
C THR A 454 17.98 3.78 -14.86
N THR A 455 18.20 5.05 -14.53
CA THR A 455 19.48 5.60 -14.07
C THR A 455 19.33 6.22 -12.69
N PHE A 456 20.30 5.93 -11.82
CA PHE A 456 20.27 6.29 -10.41
C PHE A 456 21.68 6.67 -9.95
N GLN A 457 21.75 7.57 -8.95
CA GLN A 457 23.03 7.95 -8.34
C GLN A 457 23.58 6.85 -7.43
N ASP A 458 22.69 6.12 -6.76
CA ASP A 458 22.98 4.98 -5.90
C ASP A 458 22.17 3.76 -6.43
N SER A 459 22.66 2.56 -6.15
CA SER A 459 22.06 1.28 -6.54
C SER A 459 21.33 0.57 -5.40
N LEU A 460 21.40 1.14 -4.19
CA LEU A 460 20.73 0.61 -3.02
C LEU A 460 19.38 1.30 -2.81
N PHE A 461 18.36 0.49 -2.60
CA PHE A 461 17.00 0.93 -2.36
C PHE A 461 16.47 0.24 -1.11
N TYR A 462 15.86 1.02 -0.23
CA TYR A 462 15.21 0.54 0.99
C TYR A 462 13.83 -0.07 0.71
N ASP A 463 13.13 0.38 -0.34
CA ASP A 463 11.81 -0.13 -0.72
C ASP A 463 11.70 -0.54 -2.20
N ILE A 464 11.27 0.38 -3.08
CA ILE A 464 11.08 0.11 -4.51
C ILE A 464 11.77 1.17 -5.36
N SER A 465 12.24 0.76 -6.55
CA SER A 465 12.97 1.62 -7.48
C SER A 465 12.11 2.19 -8.62
N ALA A 466 10.88 1.71 -8.81
CA ALA A 466 9.92 2.24 -9.77
C ALA A 466 8.44 2.02 -9.39
N TRP A 467 7.55 2.87 -9.91
CA TRP A 467 6.10 2.83 -9.65
C TRP A 467 5.24 3.48 -10.76
N THR A 468 5.75 3.63 -11.99
CA THR A 468 5.07 4.30 -13.11
C THR A 468 3.61 3.84 -13.25
N TYR A 469 2.65 4.70 -12.89
CA TYR A 469 1.26 4.26 -12.70
C TYR A 469 0.55 3.80 -13.96
N PRO A 470 0.70 4.46 -15.12
CA PRO A 470 0.12 3.92 -16.36
C PRO A 470 0.56 2.49 -16.67
N MET A 471 1.81 2.13 -16.37
CA MET A 471 2.30 0.75 -16.51
C MET A 471 1.65 -0.19 -15.47
N ALA A 472 1.57 0.23 -14.21
CA ALA A 472 0.94 -0.54 -13.14
C ALA A 472 -0.56 -0.81 -13.41
N PHE A 473 -1.24 0.08 -14.13
CA PHE A 473 -2.63 -0.06 -14.53
C PHE A 473 -2.78 -0.65 -15.94
N HIS A 474 -1.68 -0.93 -16.66
CA HIS A 474 -1.67 -1.38 -18.06
C HIS A 474 -2.52 -0.48 -18.98
N LEU A 475 -2.33 0.82 -18.84
CA LEU A 475 -3.03 1.85 -19.61
C LEU A 475 -2.15 2.36 -20.73
N ASP A 476 -2.81 2.76 -21.80
CA ASP A 476 -2.22 3.59 -22.81
C ASP A 476 -1.96 4.96 -22.21
N PHE A 477 -0.77 5.53 -22.44
CA PHE A 477 -0.46 6.85 -21.95
C PHE A 477 0.57 7.57 -22.81
N MET A 478 0.49 8.90 -22.81
CA MET A 478 1.39 9.76 -23.56
C MET A 478 1.56 11.11 -22.86
N ALA A 479 2.76 11.68 -22.96
CA ALA A 479 2.98 13.09 -22.65
C ALA A 479 2.51 13.97 -23.81
N LEU A 480 1.85 15.08 -23.51
CA LEU A 480 1.33 16.05 -24.46
C LEU A 480 2.14 17.34 -24.43
N ASN A 481 2.47 17.88 -25.60
CA ASN A 481 3.01 19.23 -25.71
C ASN A 481 1.89 20.29 -25.76
N SER A 482 2.25 21.57 -25.69
CA SER A 482 1.29 22.69 -25.70
C SER A 482 0.39 22.71 -26.95
N ARG A 483 0.92 22.35 -28.12
CA ARG A 483 0.13 22.32 -29.36
C ARG A 483 -0.98 21.28 -29.30
N ILE A 484 -0.68 20.08 -28.83
CA ILE A 484 -1.67 19.00 -28.74
C ILE A 484 -2.69 19.30 -27.64
N LEU A 485 -2.22 19.76 -26.47
CA LEU A 485 -3.09 20.10 -25.35
C LEU A 485 -4.14 21.16 -25.73
N ASN A 486 -3.75 22.21 -26.46
CA ASN A 486 -4.66 23.27 -26.89
C ASN A 486 -5.73 22.82 -27.90
N LEU A 487 -5.56 21.66 -28.52
CA LEU A 487 -6.56 21.07 -29.43
C LEU A 487 -7.54 20.14 -28.70
N ALA A 488 -7.26 19.75 -27.46
CA ALA A 488 -8.11 18.83 -26.72
C ALA A 488 -9.35 19.53 -26.17
N SER A 489 -10.54 19.09 -26.58
CA SER A 489 -11.81 19.47 -25.96
C SER A 489 -12.02 18.64 -24.69
N VAL A 490 -11.98 19.27 -23.52
CA VAL A 490 -12.03 18.59 -22.22
C VAL A 490 -12.92 19.29 -21.20
N THR A 491 -13.32 18.55 -20.16
CA THR A 491 -14.08 19.04 -19.00
C THR A 491 -13.39 18.62 -17.70
N GLU A 492 -13.24 19.53 -16.74
CA GLU A 492 -12.65 19.22 -15.41
C GLU A 492 -13.54 18.21 -14.67
N VAL A 493 -12.92 17.14 -14.16
CA VAL A 493 -13.60 16.12 -13.36
C VAL A 493 -13.84 16.67 -11.96
N ASN A 494 -15.10 16.66 -11.51
CA ASN A 494 -15.44 17.05 -10.16
C ASN A 494 -15.30 15.84 -9.21
N LYS A 495 -14.31 15.90 -8.30
CA LYS A 495 -14.03 14.84 -7.32
C LYS A 495 -15.26 14.43 -6.49
N SER A 496 -16.16 15.35 -6.15
CA SER A 496 -17.29 15.09 -5.25
C SER A 496 -18.39 14.21 -5.85
N ASN A 497 -18.48 14.15 -7.17
CA ASN A 497 -19.44 13.31 -7.90
C ASN A 497 -18.76 12.35 -8.88
N PHE A 498 -17.42 12.22 -8.80
CA PHE A 498 -16.69 11.27 -9.62
C PHE A 498 -16.97 9.85 -9.15
N ALA A 499 -17.62 9.08 -10.00
CA ALA A 499 -18.00 7.70 -9.74
C ALA A 499 -17.89 6.91 -11.04
N GLN A 500 -17.62 5.61 -10.92
CA GLN A 500 -17.59 4.72 -12.06
C GLN A 500 -18.99 4.60 -12.68
N ALA A 501 -19.07 4.61 -14.00
CA ALA A 501 -20.33 4.45 -14.71
C ALA A 501 -20.98 3.10 -14.35
N PRO A 502 -22.32 3.05 -14.17
CA PRO A 502 -23.01 1.78 -13.97
C PRO A 502 -23.03 0.98 -15.29
N GLY A 503 -22.84 -0.33 -15.18
CA GLY A 503 -22.99 -1.23 -16.32
C GLY A 503 -24.45 -1.43 -16.71
N LYS A 504 -24.69 -1.91 -17.92
CA LYS A 504 -26.04 -2.11 -18.49
C LYS A 504 -26.17 -3.43 -19.25
N VAL A 505 -27.41 -3.88 -19.39
CA VAL A 505 -27.75 -4.94 -20.35
C VAL A 505 -28.20 -4.28 -21.65
N ILE A 506 -27.46 -4.53 -22.74
CA ILE A 506 -27.72 -4.00 -24.07
C ILE A 506 -28.57 -5.01 -24.84
N GLY A 507 -29.85 -4.69 -25.04
CA GLY A 507 -30.82 -5.56 -25.69
C GLY A 507 -32.15 -5.63 -24.94
N GLN A 508 -32.90 -6.72 -25.12
CA GLN A 508 -34.22 -6.92 -24.50
C GLN A 508 -34.33 -8.31 -23.88
N ALA A 509 -35.28 -8.47 -22.95
CA ALA A 509 -35.64 -9.76 -22.37
C ALA A 509 -36.05 -10.78 -23.46
N GLY A 510 -35.78 -12.06 -23.20
CA GLY A 510 -36.11 -13.15 -24.13
C GLY A 510 -35.13 -13.33 -25.30
N ALA A 511 -33.94 -12.72 -25.23
CA ALA A 511 -32.83 -13.01 -26.15
C ALA A 511 -32.45 -14.50 -26.13
N TYR A 512 -31.84 -14.99 -27.22
CA TYR A 512 -31.37 -16.37 -27.33
C TYR A 512 -30.33 -16.68 -26.23
N GLN A 513 -29.41 -15.75 -26.00
CA GLN A 513 -28.37 -15.83 -24.97
C GLN A 513 -27.87 -14.41 -24.65
N TYR A 514 -27.09 -14.25 -23.58
CA TYR A 514 -26.37 -13.01 -23.29
C TYR A 514 -24.86 -13.25 -23.25
N ALA A 515 -24.07 -12.23 -23.57
CA ALA A 515 -22.61 -12.25 -23.57
C ALA A 515 -22.02 -11.09 -22.76
N LEU A 516 -21.06 -11.42 -21.89
CA LEU A 516 -20.24 -10.49 -21.14
C LEU A 516 -18.80 -10.62 -21.63
N GLU A 517 -18.23 -9.53 -22.14
CA GLU A 517 -16.82 -9.51 -22.55
C GLU A 517 -15.91 -9.62 -21.33
N TRP A 518 -14.76 -10.27 -21.51
CA TRP A 518 -13.79 -10.47 -20.41
C TRP A 518 -12.72 -9.37 -20.36
N THR A 519 -12.80 -8.40 -21.26
CA THR A 519 -11.91 -7.24 -21.33
C THR A 519 -12.13 -6.27 -20.18
N ASP A 520 -13.34 -6.16 -19.64
CA ASP A 520 -13.63 -5.35 -18.46
C ASP A 520 -12.92 -5.86 -17.19
N TYR A 521 -12.33 -4.94 -16.40
CA TYR A 521 -11.65 -5.29 -15.15
C TYR A 521 -12.54 -6.05 -14.16
N TYR A 522 -13.83 -5.70 -14.11
CA TYR A 522 -14.80 -6.30 -13.20
C TYR A 522 -15.60 -7.47 -13.81
N ALA A 523 -15.26 -7.94 -15.00
CA ALA A 523 -15.87 -9.14 -15.56
C ALA A 523 -15.82 -10.37 -14.61
N PRO A 524 -14.72 -10.62 -13.84
CA PRO A 524 -14.69 -11.68 -12.84
C PRO A 524 -15.73 -11.52 -11.72
N LYS A 525 -15.99 -10.29 -11.27
CA LYS A 525 -17.03 -9.98 -10.27
C LYS A 525 -18.42 -10.35 -10.79
N ALA A 526 -18.75 -9.93 -12.01
CA ALA A 526 -20.01 -10.27 -12.65
C ALA A 526 -20.15 -11.78 -12.87
N ALA A 527 -19.13 -12.44 -13.42
CA ALA A 527 -19.15 -13.89 -13.65
C ALA A 527 -19.34 -14.70 -12.36
N TYR A 528 -18.71 -14.29 -11.25
CA TYR A 528 -18.98 -14.91 -9.95
C TYR A 528 -20.44 -14.76 -9.53
N GLN A 529 -21.00 -13.57 -9.65
CA GLN A 529 -22.40 -13.30 -9.27
C GLN A 529 -23.38 -14.11 -10.13
N LEU A 530 -23.12 -14.24 -11.43
CA LEU A 530 -23.91 -15.06 -12.36
C LEU A 530 -23.87 -16.54 -11.99
N LEU A 531 -22.67 -17.08 -11.72
CA LEU A 531 -22.47 -18.46 -11.27
C LEU A 531 -23.16 -18.72 -9.92
N LYS A 532 -23.08 -17.77 -8.98
CA LYS A 532 -23.75 -17.86 -7.67
C LYS A 532 -25.28 -17.78 -7.77
N ALA A 533 -25.80 -17.09 -8.77
CA ALA A 533 -27.23 -17.04 -9.07
C ALA A 533 -27.77 -18.34 -9.69
N GLY A 534 -26.91 -19.34 -9.94
CA GLY A 534 -27.30 -20.63 -10.50
C GLY A 534 -27.50 -20.61 -12.02
N PHE A 535 -27.03 -19.57 -12.71
CA PHE A 535 -27.12 -19.47 -14.16
C PHE A 535 -26.12 -20.40 -14.84
N LEU A 536 -26.45 -20.84 -16.06
CA LEU A 536 -25.51 -21.55 -16.91
C LEU A 536 -24.54 -20.53 -17.52
N VAL A 537 -23.31 -20.55 -17.02
CA VAL A 537 -22.24 -19.67 -17.45
C VAL A 537 -21.19 -20.48 -18.20
N ARG A 538 -20.87 -20.07 -19.44
CA ARG A 538 -19.89 -20.74 -20.30
C ARG A 538 -18.84 -19.75 -20.77
N VAL A 539 -17.58 -20.14 -20.81
CA VAL A 539 -16.50 -19.33 -21.40
C VAL A 539 -16.30 -19.70 -22.86
N SER A 540 -16.09 -18.70 -23.70
CA SER A 540 -15.66 -18.89 -25.08
C SER A 540 -14.14 -18.97 -25.18
N ASN A 541 -13.61 -20.10 -25.69
CA ASN A 541 -12.17 -20.30 -25.88
C ASN A 541 -11.67 -19.77 -27.24
N THR A 542 -12.55 -19.18 -28.04
CA THR A 542 -12.24 -18.62 -29.35
C THR A 542 -13.08 -17.38 -29.62
N GLU A 543 -12.62 -16.52 -30.53
CA GLU A 543 -13.43 -15.41 -31.03
C GLU A 543 -14.62 -15.90 -31.85
N PHE A 544 -15.67 -15.09 -31.83
CA PHE A 544 -16.84 -15.21 -32.71
C PHE A 544 -17.41 -13.82 -32.99
N SER A 545 -18.15 -13.67 -34.09
CA SER A 545 -18.80 -12.42 -34.45
C SER A 545 -20.28 -12.62 -34.72
N THR A 546 -21.08 -11.68 -34.24
CA THR A 546 -22.53 -11.59 -34.50
C THR A 546 -22.79 -11.16 -35.95
N ALA A 547 -24.01 -11.42 -36.45
CA ALA A 547 -24.39 -10.99 -37.80
C ALA A 547 -24.38 -9.47 -37.96
N GLU A 548 -24.59 -8.76 -36.85
CA GLU A 548 -24.54 -7.29 -36.72
C GLU A 548 -23.10 -6.74 -36.70
N GLY A 549 -22.09 -7.61 -36.74
CA GLY A 549 -20.68 -7.22 -36.87
C GLY A 549 -19.95 -6.98 -35.55
N LYS A 550 -20.58 -7.17 -34.38
CA LYS A 550 -19.88 -7.15 -33.09
C LYS A 550 -19.07 -8.45 -32.92
N THR A 551 -17.77 -8.31 -32.69
CA THR A 551 -16.84 -9.40 -32.39
C THR A 551 -16.65 -9.52 -30.89
N PHE A 552 -16.65 -10.76 -30.39
CA PHE A 552 -16.40 -11.09 -28.99
C PHE A 552 -15.09 -11.86 -28.89
N GLY A 553 -14.23 -11.43 -27.97
CA GLY A 553 -12.90 -11.99 -27.76
C GLY A 553 -12.90 -13.31 -26.97
N ARG A 554 -11.72 -13.93 -26.89
CA ARG A 554 -11.47 -15.09 -26.00
C ARG A 554 -11.70 -14.72 -24.54
N GLY A 555 -12.33 -15.63 -23.81
CA GLY A 555 -12.76 -15.41 -22.43
C GLY A 555 -14.18 -14.89 -22.29
N THR A 556 -14.83 -14.47 -23.38
CA THR A 556 -16.22 -13.98 -23.34
C THR A 556 -17.12 -14.98 -22.63
N ILE A 557 -17.92 -14.48 -21.70
CA ILE A 557 -18.82 -15.25 -20.86
C ILE A 557 -20.20 -15.26 -21.49
N LEU A 558 -20.67 -16.43 -21.88
CA LEU A 558 -22.02 -16.69 -22.37
C LEU A 558 -22.92 -17.09 -21.20
N ILE A 559 -24.10 -16.47 -21.12
CA ILE A 559 -25.00 -16.54 -19.97
C ILE A 559 -26.37 -17.04 -20.44
N ASP A 560 -26.81 -18.15 -19.88
CA ASP A 560 -28.15 -18.72 -20.08
C ASP A 560 -28.83 -18.91 -18.72
N LYS A 561 -30.17 -18.86 -18.70
CA LYS A 561 -30.96 -19.10 -17.49
C LYS A 561 -30.70 -20.48 -16.88
N GLY A 562 -30.28 -21.47 -17.68
CA GLY A 562 -30.01 -22.83 -17.21
C GLY A 562 -31.22 -23.41 -16.47
N GLU A 563 -30.98 -23.94 -15.27
CA GLU A 563 -32.01 -24.55 -14.40
C GLU A 563 -32.59 -23.56 -13.37
N SER A 564 -32.39 -22.25 -13.52
CA SER A 564 -32.80 -21.24 -12.52
C SER A 564 -34.31 -21.04 -12.34
N GLU A 565 -35.15 -21.69 -13.16
CA GLU A 565 -36.63 -21.57 -13.20
C GLU A 565 -37.17 -20.14 -13.43
N LEU A 566 -36.31 -19.12 -13.59
CA LEU A 566 -36.71 -17.74 -13.85
C LEU A 566 -37.36 -17.61 -15.24
N ASP A 567 -38.42 -16.80 -15.31
CA ASP A 567 -38.95 -16.34 -16.58
C ASP A 567 -38.00 -15.32 -17.25
N ASN A 568 -38.26 -15.02 -18.51
CA ASN A 568 -37.38 -14.15 -19.31
C ASN A 568 -37.25 -12.73 -18.74
N GLN A 569 -38.27 -12.21 -18.05
CA GLN A 569 -38.25 -10.85 -17.49
C GLN A 569 -37.48 -10.83 -16.17
N ALA A 570 -37.73 -11.79 -15.29
CA ALA A 570 -37.00 -11.94 -14.03
C ALA A 570 -35.51 -12.21 -14.27
N PHE A 571 -35.18 -13.05 -15.25
CA PHE A 571 -33.80 -13.29 -15.66
C PHE A 571 -33.12 -12.02 -16.17
N PHE A 572 -33.77 -11.29 -17.09
CA PHE A 572 -33.24 -10.02 -17.61
C PHE A 572 -33.03 -8.97 -16.51
N ALA A 573 -34.00 -8.81 -15.60
CA ALA A 573 -33.87 -7.92 -14.46
C ALA A 573 -32.69 -8.29 -13.55
N LYS A 574 -32.44 -9.60 -13.35
CA LYS A 574 -31.28 -10.06 -12.58
C LYS A 574 -29.96 -9.77 -13.29
N LEU A 575 -29.90 -9.89 -14.61
CA LEU A 575 -28.72 -9.47 -15.39
C LEU A 575 -28.48 -7.97 -15.27
N GLN A 576 -29.53 -7.14 -15.27
CA GLN A 576 -29.42 -5.70 -15.07
C GLN A 576 -28.87 -5.35 -13.68
N GLU A 577 -29.36 -6.02 -12.63
CA GLU A 577 -28.83 -5.85 -11.27
C GLU A 577 -27.33 -6.18 -11.21
N ILE A 578 -26.91 -7.30 -11.81
CA ILE A 578 -25.50 -7.73 -11.83
C ILE A 578 -24.64 -6.78 -12.65
N ALA A 579 -25.07 -6.39 -13.86
CA ALA A 579 -24.36 -5.45 -14.72
C ALA A 579 -24.11 -4.10 -14.01
N GLN A 580 -25.15 -3.56 -13.35
CA GLN A 580 -25.05 -2.32 -12.58
C GLN A 580 -24.11 -2.47 -11.38
N ALA A 581 -24.26 -3.55 -10.60
CA ALA A 581 -23.44 -3.77 -9.41
C ALA A 581 -21.96 -4.07 -9.73
N ALA A 582 -21.68 -4.65 -10.90
CA ALA A 582 -20.33 -4.99 -11.32
C ALA A 582 -19.68 -3.94 -12.25
N HIS A 583 -20.43 -2.92 -12.70
CA HIS A 583 -19.93 -1.93 -13.66
C HIS A 583 -19.46 -2.57 -14.98
N VAL A 584 -20.24 -3.50 -15.53
CA VAL A 584 -19.93 -4.17 -16.80
C VAL A 584 -21.13 -4.20 -17.73
N ASP A 585 -20.87 -4.21 -19.04
CA ASP A 585 -21.92 -4.32 -20.04
C ASP A 585 -22.17 -5.78 -20.43
N ILE A 586 -23.46 -6.14 -20.55
CA ILE A 586 -23.92 -7.47 -20.96
C ILE A 586 -24.74 -7.33 -22.24
N HIS A 587 -24.36 -8.04 -23.29
CA HIS A 587 -24.99 -7.94 -24.61
C HIS A 587 -25.98 -9.08 -24.86
N ALA A 588 -27.20 -8.77 -25.26
CA ALA A 588 -28.14 -9.75 -25.77
C ALA A 588 -27.67 -10.28 -27.14
N LEU A 589 -27.76 -11.59 -27.34
CA LEU A 589 -27.51 -12.30 -28.58
C LEU A 589 -28.84 -12.85 -29.10
N THR A 590 -29.13 -12.61 -30.37
CA THR A 590 -30.41 -12.96 -31.01
C THR A 590 -30.43 -14.36 -31.62
N THR A 591 -29.25 -14.94 -31.88
CA THR A 591 -29.09 -16.27 -32.49
C THR A 591 -27.79 -16.94 -32.04
N GLY A 592 -27.75 -18.27 -32.09
CA GLY A 592 -26.54 -19.07 -31.89
C GLY A 592 -25.65 -19.20 -33.14
N TYR A 593 -26.11 -18.68 -34.28
CA TYR A 593 -25.41 -18.72 -35.56
C TYR A 593 -24.51 -17.49 -35.71
N THR A 594 -23.20 -17.69 -35.67
CA THR A 594 -22.19 -16.63 -35.67
C THR A 594 -21.13 -16.90 -36.74
N ALA A 595 -20.40 -15.85 -37.14
CA ALA A 595 -19.17 -16.05 -37.88
C ALA A 595 -18.07 -16.56 -36.92
N GLY A 596 -17.30 -17.56 -37.35
CA GLY A 596 -16.36 -18.28 -36.48
C GLY A 596 -17.05 -19.40 -35.70
N ALA A 597 -16.92 -19.41 -34.38
CA ALA A 597 -17.51 -20.46 -33.54
C ALA A 597 -18.96 -20.16 -33.15
N ASN A 598 -19.88 -21.04 -33.56
CA ASN A 598 -21.27 -21.01 -33.11
C ASN A 598 -21.40 -21.20 -31.59
N LEU A 599 -22.42 -20.60 -30.99
CA LEU A 599 -22.60 -20.55 -29.52
C LEU A 599 -22.96 -21.91 -28.87
N GLY A 600 -23.28 -22.91 -29.68
CA GLY A 600 -23.46 -24.30 -29.27
C GLY A 600 -22.23 -25.19 -29.48
N SER A 601 -21.11 -24.65 -29.96
CA SER A 601 -19.91 -25.43 -30.26
C SER A 601 -19.17 -25.90 -29.01
N THR A 602 -18.28 -26.89 -29.18
CA THR A 602 -17.38 -27.40 -28.13
C THR A 602 -16.35 -26.37 -27.66
N PHE A 603 -16.22 -25.22 -28.34
CA PHE A 603 -15.38 -24.11 -27.89
C PHE A 603 -16.01 -23.32 -26.73
N MET A 604 -17.29 -23.55 -26.42
CA MET A 604 -18.00 -22.91 -25.31
C MET A 604 -18.03 -23.84 -24.09
N THR A 605 -17.14 -23.62 -23.14
CA THR A 605 -16.96 -24.53 -21.99
C THR A 605 -17.76 -24.05 -20.77
N PRO A 606 -18.62 -24.88 -20.18
CA PRO A 606 -19.26 -24.56 -18.89
C PRO A 606 -18.25 -24.29 -17.78
N LEU A 607 -18.45 -23.21 -17.04
CA LEU A 607 -17.64 -22.86 -15.89
C LEU A 607 -18.24 -23.41 -14.60
N LYS A 608 -17.39 -23.93 -13.72
CA LYS A 608 -17.76 -24.16 -12.32
C LYS A 608 -17.50 -22.90 -11.51
N THR A 609 -18.36 -22.65 -10.53
CA THR A 609 -18.16 -21.59 -9.53
C THR A 609 -16.83 -21.80 -8.80
N PRO A 610 -15.92 -20.81 -8.81
CA PRO A 610 -14.72 -20.86 -7.98
C PRO A 610 -15.09 -20.89 -6.49
N ASN A 611 -14.67 -21.94 -5.80
CA ASN A 611 -14.71 -22.08 -4.35
C ASN A 611 -13.25 -22.05 -3.87
N VAL A 612 -12.86 -20.90 -3.32
CA VAL A 612 -11.45 -20.53 -3.12
C VAL A 612 -11.05 -20.68 -1.66
N ALA A 613 -9.92 -21.34 -1.42
CA ALA A 613 -9.19 -21.27 -0.16
C ALA A 613 -7.84 -20.57 -0.37
N LEU A 614 -7.53 -19.59 0.47
CA LEU A 614 -6.22 -18.96 0.57
C LEU A 614 -5.51 -19.52 1.80
N LEU A 615 -4.33 -20.11 1.61
CA LEU A 615 -3.53 -20.59 2.74
C LEU A 615 -2.96 -19.40 3.52
N VAL A 616 -3.07 -19.46 4.85
CA VAL A 616 -2.65 -18.40 5.78
C VAL A 616 -1.93 -18.98 7.00
N ASP A 617 -1.42 -18.10 7.87
CA ASP A 617 -0.74 -18.46 9.13
C ASP A 617 0.64 -19.14 8.95
N GLY A 618 1.31 -19.43 10.06
CA GLY A 618 2.59 -20.09 10.13
C GLY A 618 3.71 -19.26 9.51
N GLY A 619 4.15 -19.63 8.30
CA GLY A 619 5.22 -18.94 7.57
C GLY A 619 4.76 -18.21 6.32
N VAL A 620 3.45 -18.14 6.03
CA VAL A 620 2.92 -17.43 4.87
C VAL A 620 3.16 -15.92 5.00
N ASP A 621 3.57 -15.26 3.93
CA ASP A 621 3.71 -13.81 3.90
C ASP A 621 2.33 -13.15 4.05
N SER A 622 2.15 -12.39 5.13
CA SER A 622 0.86 -11.78 5.43
C SER A 622 0.53 -10.63 4.47
N GLY A 623 1.53 -9.94 3.93
CA GLY A 623 1.31 -8.85 2.98
C GLY A 623 0.70 -9.37 1.68
N GLU A 624 1.34 -10.36 1.05
CA GLU A 624 0.84 -10.96 -0.19
C GLU A 624 -0.48 -11.72 0.00
N ALA A 625 -0.65 -12.42 1.13
CA ALA A 625 -1.94 -13.04 1.46
C ALA A 625 -3.04 -11.97 1.63
N GLY A 626 -2.70 -10.84 2.26
CA GLY A 626 -3.57 -9.68 2.44
C GLY A 626 -3.99 -9.04 1.12
N GLU A 627 -3.06 -8.92 0.17
CA GLU A 627 -3.31 -8.42 -1.19
C GLU A 627 -4.30 -9.29 -1.96
N ILE A 628 -4.14 -10.62 -1.88
CA ILE A 628 -5.07 -11.59 -2.46
C ILE A 628 -6.45 -11.47 -1.81
N TRP A 629 -6.50 -11.44 -0.48
CA TRP A 629 -7.76 -11.34 0.26
C TRP A 629 -8.50 -10.04 -0.09
N HIS A 630 -7.81 -8.90 -0.11
CA HIS A 630 -8.39 -7.62 -0.50
C HIS A 630 -8.90 -7.60 -1.93
N LEU A 631 -8.15 -8.15 -2.90
CA LEU A 631 -8.61 -8.25 -4.29
C LEU A 631 -9.95 -9.01 -4.37
N LEU A 632 -10.01 -10.19 -3.75
CA LEU A 632 -11.21 -11.04 -3.80
C LEU A 632 -12.39 -10.41 -3.06
N ASP A 633 -12.16 -9.90 -1.86
CA ASP A 633 -13.23 -9.39 -0.98
C ASP A 633 -13.67 -7.96 -1.34
N GLN A 634 -12.72 -7.02 -1.46
CA GLN A 634 -13.06 -5.62 -1.71
C GLN A 634 -13.41 -5.33 -3.16
N ARG A 635 -12.66 -5.88 -4.12
CA ARG A 635 -12.85 -5.55 -5.55
C ARG A 635 -13.80 -6.53 -6.23
N MET A 636 -13.55 -7.82 -6.09
CA MET A 636 -14.30 -8.86 -6.82
C MET A 636 -15.57 -9.31 -6.10
N LYS A 637 -15.76 -8.95 -4.82
CA LYS A 637 -16.90 -9.36 -3.97
C LYS A 637 -17.10 -10.88 -3.96
N MET A 638 -15.98 -11.60 -3.90
CA MET A 638 -15.89 -13.06 -3.87
C MET A 638 -15.48 -13.51 -2.46
N PRO A 639 -16.20 -14.48 -1.86
CA PRO A 639 -15.77 -15.07 -0.60
C PRO A 639 -14.51 -15.92 -0.81
N VAL A 640 -13.60 -15.81 0.14
CA VAL A 640 -12.40 -16.65 0.23
C VAL A 640 -12.32 -17.27 1.62
N THR A 641 -12.06 -18.57 1.69
CA THR A 641 -11.74 -19.20 2.97
C THR A 641 -10.27 -18.95 3.28
N LEU A 642 -9.98 -18.18 4.32
CA LEU A 642 -8.64 -18.10 4.91
C LEU A 642 -8.39 -19.41 5.68
N LEU A 643 -7.60 -20.32 5.10
CA LEU A 643 -7.33 -21.66 5.63
C LEU A 643 -5.94 -21.70 6.27
N PRO A 644 -5.83 -21.79 7.61
CA PRO A 644 -4.54 -21.93 8.28
C PRO A 644 -3.79 -23.17 7.77
N ILE A 645 -2.50 -23.03 7.49
CA ILE A 645 -1.69 -24.15 6.96
C ILE A 645 -1.73 -25.39 7.88
N ASP A 646 -1.76 -25.19 9.20
CA ASP A 646 -1.81 -26.29 10.16
C ASP A 646 -3.14 -27.07 10.13
N ALA A 647 -4.20 -26.48 9.55
CA ALA A 647 -5.50 -27.12 9.41
C ALA A 647 -5.65 -27.91 8.09
N VAL A 648 -4.76 -27.73 7.11
CA VAL A 648 -4.91 -28.28 5.74
C VAL A 648 -5.05 -29.80 5.75
N ALA A 649 -4.23 -30.50 6.54
CA ALA A 649 -4.25 -31.97 6.57
C ALA A 649 -5.56 -32.56 7.13
N GLY A 650 -6.23 -31.84 8.03
CA GLY A 650 -7.51 -32.26 8.63
C GLY A 650 -8.75 -31.69 7.97
N ALA A 651 -8.60 -30.71 7.07
CA ALA A 651 -9.70 -30.04 6.41
C ALA A 651 -10.29 -30.88 5.26
N ASN A 652 -11.61 -30.78 5.05
CA ASN A 652 -12.25 -31.31 3.85
C ASN A 652 -11.93 -30.42 2.63
N LEU A 653 -10.81 -30.69 1.96
CA LEU A 653 -10.38 -29.93 0.79
C LEU A 653 -11.31 -30.06 -0.43
N ALA A 654 -12.19 -31.07 -0.47
CA ALA A 654 -13.14 -31.24 -1.58
C ALA A 654 -14.20 -30.11 -1.64
N ARG A 655 -14.30 -29.26 -0.61
CA ARG A 655 -15.10 -28.03 -0.62
C ARG A 655 -14.54 -26.95 -1.56
N TYR A 656 -13.27 -27.08 -1.95
CA TYR A 656 -12.57 -26.09 -2.76
C TYR A 656 -12.17 -26.70 -4.10
N ASN A 657 -12.24 -25.89 -5.16
CA ASN A 657 -11.68 -26.22 -6.47
C ASN A 657 -10.50 -25.31 -6.86
N VAL A 658 -10.23 -24.27 -6.04
CA VAL A 658 -9.06 -23.42 -6.16
C VAL A 658 -8.39 -23.25 -4.79
N ILE A 659 -7.08 -23.47 -4.73
CA ILE A 659 -6.24 -23.15 -3.56
C ILE A 659 -5.19 -22.13 -4.00
N LEU A 660 -5.03 -21.08 -3.20
CA LEU A 660 -4.07 -20.00 -3.40
C LEU A 660 -2.97 -20.10 -2.34
N MET A 661 -1.71 -20.06 -2.78
CA MET A 661 -0.52 -20.06 -1.94
C MET A 661 0.32 -18.83 -2.28
N ALA A 662 0.26 -17.81 -1.42
CA ALA A 662 1.13 -16.64 -1.51
C ALA A 662 2.60 -17.02 -1.26
N ASP A 663 3.54 -16.08 -1.40
CA ASP A 663 4.91 -16.32 -0.96
C ASP A 663 4.99 -16.64 0.55
N GLY A 664 6.09 -17.25 0.99
CA GLY A 664 6.33 -17.61 2.37
C GLY A 664 6.86 -19.02 2.57
N ASN A 665 6.98 -19.41 3.85
CA ASN A 665 7.45 -20.71 4.28
C ASN A 665 6.28 -21.66 4.60
N TYR A 666 6.22 -22.77 3.88
CA TYR A 666 5.17 -23.78 3.99
C TYR A 666 5.61 -25.07 4.70
N GLY A 667 6.77 -25.06 5.37
CA GLY A 667 7.33 -26.23 6.04
C GLY A 667 6.39 -26.87 7.07
N ARG A 668 5.54 -26.07 7.73
CA ARG A 668 4.57 -26.57 8.73
C ARG A 668 3.47 -27.46 8.14
N LEU A 669 3.21 -27.42 6.83
CA LEU A 669 2.28 -28.37 6.19
C LEU A 669 2.72 -29.82 6.38
N GLY A 670 4.04 -30.05 6.46
CA GLY A 670 4.63 -31.39 6.58
C GLY A 670 4.21 -32.35 5.46
N GLN A 671 4.53 -33.63 5.64
CA GLN A 671 4.24 -34.67 4.65
C GLN A 671 2.72 -34.92 4.48
N ALA A 672 1.96 -34.78 5.57
CA ALA A 672 0.51 -34.97 5.54
C ALA A 672 -0.17 -33.88 4.69
N GLY A 673 0.20 -32.60 4.89
CA GLY A 673 -0.28 -31.49 4.07
C GLY A 673 0.18 -31.62 2.62
N ALA A 674 1.43 -32.01 2.36
CA ALA A 674 1.92 -32.30 1.01
C ALA A 674 1.09 -33.36 0.28
N THR A 675 0.79 -34.47 0.97
CA THR A 675 -0.05 -35.55 0.43
C THR A 675 -1.48 -35.07 0.16
N ALA A 676 -2.06 -34.30 1.08
CA ALA A 676 -3.40 -33.74 0.92
C ALA A 676 -3.50 -32.81 -0.29
N ILE A 677 -2.56 -31.86 -0.44
CA ILE A 677 -2.49 -30.94 -1.58
C ILE A 677 -2.26 -31.71 -2.88
N LYS A 678 -1.30 -32.63 -2.93
CA LYS A 678 -1.00 -33.43 -4.13
C LYS A 678 -2.22 -34.22 -4.62
N ASN A 679 -2.91 -34.90 -3.70
CA ASN A 679 -4.13 -35.64 -3.99
C ASN A 679 -5.24 -34.72 -4.49
N TRP A 680 -5.44 -33.59 -3.82
CA TRP A 680 -6.44 -32.60 -4.18
C TRP A 680 -6.21 -32.01 -5.58
N VAL A 681 -4.97 -31.63 -5.93
CA VAL A 681 -4.65 -31.17 -7.29
C VAL A 681 -4.89 -32.29 -8.30
N SER A 682 -4.41 -33.51 -8.02
CA SER A 682 -4.55 -34.66 -8.94
C SER A 682 -5.99 -35.00 -9.33
N GLN A 683 -6.98 -34.62 -8.53
CA GLN A 683 -8.39 -34.85 -8.82
C GLN A 683 -8.96 -33.97 -9.94
N GLY A 684 -8.31 -32.86 -10.29
CA GLY A 684 -8.81 -31.92 -11.30
C GLY A 684 -8.78 -30.45 -10.92
N ASN A 685 -8.29 -30.11 -9.73
CA ASN A 685 -8.40 -28.77 -9.17
C ASN A 685 -7.23 -27.87 -9.57
N THR A 686 -7.35 -26.57 -9.31
CA THR A 686 -6.35 -25.56 -9.66
C THR A 686 -5.62 -25.04 -8.44
N LEU A 687 -4.30 -25.22 -8.40
CA LEU A 687 -3.42 -24.61 -7.41
C LEU A 687 -2.74 -23.38 -8.01
N VAL A 688 -2.71 -22.27 -7.29
CA VAL A 688 -2.01 -21.05 -7.68
C VAL A 688 -0.93 -20.76 -6.64
N ALA A 689 0.32 -20.57 -7.06
CA ALA A 689 1.46 -20.44 -6.14
C ALA A 689 2.46 -19.38 -6.57
N LYS A 690 3.10 -18.69 -5.61
CA LYS A 690 4.24 -17.78 -5.83
C LYS A 690 5.44 -18.14 -4.94
N GLY A 691 6.65 -17.86 -5.42
CA GLY A 691 7.86 -17.75 -4.59
C GLY A 691 8.15 -19.00 -3.74
N GLY A 692 8.20 -18.84 -2.42
CA GLY A 692 8.41 -19.88 -1.44
C GLY A 692 7.39 -21.02 -1.50
N ALA A 693 6.14 -20.76 -1.91
CA ALA A 693 5.17 -21.82 -2.19
C ALA A 693 5.62 -22.70 -3.35
N ILE A 694 6.12 -22.11 -4.45
CA ILE A 694 6.66 -22.87 -5.58
C ILE A 694 7.87 -23.69 -5.15
N ARG A 695 8.77 -23.12 -4.34
CA ARG A 695 9.92 -23.88 -3.79
C ARG A 695 9.47 -25.10 -3.00
N TRP A 696 8.46 -24.93 -2.14
CA TRP A 696 7.91 -26.03 -1.36
C TRP A 696 7.23 -27.10 -2.24
N LEU A 697 6.53 -26.70 -3.31
CA LEU A 697 5.92 -27.63 -4.27
C LEU A 697 6.95 -28.44 -5.06
N ILE A 698 8.10 -27.83 -5.41
CA ILE A 698 9.24 -28.53 -6.03
C ILE A 698 9.80 -29.55 -5.05
N GLN A 699 10.10 -29.13 -3.81
CA GLN A 699 10.70 -29.99 -2.78
C GLN A 699 9.86 -31.22 -2.44
N ASN A 700 8.52 -31.12 -2.55
CA ASN A 700 7.59 -32.20 -2.25
C ASN A 700 7.10 -32.94 -3.50
N GLU A 701 7.70 -32.70 -4.67
CA GLU A 701 7.35 -33.35 -5.94
C GLU A 701 5.85 -33.23 -6.29
N ILE A 702 5.28 -32.05 -6.07
CA ILE A 702 3.88 -31.73 -6.37
C ILE A 702 3.77 -31.00 -7.71
N GLY A 703 4.72 -30.11 -8.01
CA GLY A 703 4.77 -29.35 -9.27
C GLY A 703 6.13 -29.45 -9.95
N ASN A 704 6.12 -29.64 -11.27
CA ASN A 704 7.31 -29.67 -12.11
C ASN A 704 7.70 -28.24 -12.55
N PHE A 705 8.39 -27.55 -11.66
CA PHE A 705 9.01 -26.25 -11.91
C PHE A 705 10.53 -26.36 -11.81
N ALA A 706 11.23 -25.55 -12.61
CA ALA A 706 12.67 -25.36 -12.48
C ALA A 706 12.96 -23.89 -12.17
N LEU A 707 13.85 -23.67 -11.22
CA LEU A 707 14.32 -22.33 -10.87
C LEU A 707 15.56 -22.00 -11.68
N ARG A 708 15.62 -20.78 -12.21
CA ARG A 708 16.82 -20.28 -12.88
C ARG A 708 17.79 -19.73 -11.84
N SER A 709 19.02 -20.25 -11.85
CA SER A 709 20.08 -19.78 -10.96
C SER A 709 20.90 -18.68 -11.63
N VAL A 710 21.33 -17.70 -10.85
CA VAL A 710 22.23 -16.62 -11.26
C VAL A 710 23.45 -16.66 -10.35
N ASP A 711 24.64 -16.78 -10.94
CA ASP A 711 25.90 -16.67 -10.20
C ASP A 711 26.14 -15.20 -9.80
N ASN A 712 25.79 -14.90 -8.56
CA ASN A 712 26.00 -13.60 -7.93
C ASN A 712 27.19 -13.60 -6.97
N SER A 713 28.03 -14.63 -7.01
CA SER A 713 29.17 -14.76 -6.09
C SER A 713 30.19 -13.63 -6.27
N GLU A 714 30.75 -13.17 -5.15
CA GLU A 714 31.91 -12.27 -5.18
C GLU A 714 33.15 -13.05 -5.62
N LYS A 715 33.87 -12.55 -6.62
CA LYS A 715 35.10 -13.18 -7.13
C LYS A 715 36.34 -12.55 -6.53
N GLY A 716 37.41 -13.34 -6.39
CA GLY A 716 38.72 -12.91 -5.88
C GLY A 716 39.04 -13.48 -4.50
N LEU A 717 40.31 -13.41 -4.10
CA LEU A 717 40.78 -13.90 -2.80
C LEU A 717 40.35 -13.00 -1.63
N GLN A 718 40.30 -11.68 -1.87
CA GLN A 718 39.97 -10.68 -0.87
C GLN A 718 39.33 -9.45 -1.53
N LYS A 719 38.35 -8.86 -0.86
CA LYS A 719 37.78 -7.53 -1.17
C LYS A 719 37.80 -6.67 0.09
N SER A 720 37.61 -5.36 -0.05
CA SER A 720 37.42 -4.49 1.11
C SER A 720 36.17 -4.93 1.87
N TYR A 721 36.28 -5.11 3.18
CA TYR A 721 35.12 -5.46 4.02
C TYR A 721 34.05 -4.37 3.99
N ALA A 722 34.47 -3.10 3.92
CA ALA A 722 33.56 -1.95 3.85
C ALA A 722 32.67 -1.94 2.59
N ASP A 723 33.08 -2.64 1.52
CA ASP A 723 32.32 -2.67 0.26
C ASP A 723 31.25 -3.77 0.25
N PHE A 724 31.23 -4.67 1.25
CA PHE A 724 30.38 -5.86 1.24
C PHE A 724 28.89 -5.52 1.13
N GLU A 725 28.41 -4.58 1.94
CA GLU A 725 27.01 -4.19 1.95
C GLU A 725 26.59 -3.55 0.62
N ASN A 726 27.40 -2.63 0.10
CA ASN A 726 27.15 -2.03 -1.21
C ASN A 726 27.18 -3.05 -2.35
N ALA A 727 28.19 -3.92 -2.39
CA ALA A 727 28.36 -4.91 -3.44
C ALA A 727 27.26 -5.98 -3.45
N THR A 728 26.78 -6.39 -2.27
CA THR A 728 25.74 -7.42 -2.15
C THR A 728 24.33 -6.83 -2.20
N GLY A 729 24.10 -5.70 -1.53
CA GLY A 729 22.83 -4.99 -1.54
C GLY A 729 22.45 -4.53 -2.95
N ALA A 730 23.41 -4.04 -3.75
CA ALA A 730 23.14 -3.61 -5.11
C ALA A 730 22.65 -4.74 -6.02
N LYS A 731 22.77 -6.01 -5.62
CA LYS A 731 22.28 -7.17 -6.38
C LYS A 731 20.84 -7.54 -6.02
N GLY A 732 20.19 -6.83 -5.11
CA GLY A 732 18.76 -6.97 -4.86
C GLY A 732 17.92 -6.38 -6.00
N THR A 733 16.79 -7.01 -6.31
CA THR A 733 15.78 -6.42 -7.20
C THR A 733 14.67 -5.85 -6.34
N PHE A 734 14.81 -4.57 -5.99
CA PHE A 734 13.90 -3.84 -5.11
C PHE A 734 12.86 -3.10 -5.95
N GLY A 735 11.77 -3.79 -6.28
CA GLY A 735 10.60 -3.23 -6.97
C GLY A 735 10.91 -2.52 -8.30
N ALA A 736 10.93 -3.28 -9.40
CA ALA A 736 11.13 -2.76 -10.75
C ALA A 736 10.03 -3.27 -11.70
N ILE A 737 9.83 -2.53 -12.79
CA ILE A 737 8.81 -2.77 -13.80
C ILE A 737 9.44 -3.44 -15.01
N PHE A 738 8.85 -4.54 -15.47
CA PHE A 738 9.38 -5.34 -16.57
C PHE A 738 8.35 -5.54 -17.68
N LYS A 739 8.83 -5.53 -18.93
CA LYS A 739 8.10 -5.91 -20.15
C LYS A 739 8.05 -7.43 -20.26
N ALA A 740 6.87 -7.97 -20.55
CA ALA A 740 6.65 -9.39 -20.79
C ALA A 740 5.68 -9.62 -21.95
N ASN A 741 5.85 -10.73 -22.65
CA ASN A 741 5.02 -11.19 -23.76
C ASN A 741 3.99 -12.21 -23.26
N LEU A 742 2.73 -11.83 -23.30
CA LEU A 742 1.55 -12.62 -22.98
C LEU A 742 1.04 -13.36 -24.22
N ASP A 743 0.80 -14.66 -24.07
CA ASP A 743 -0.03 -15.40 -25.01
C ASP A 743 -1.51 -15.15 -24.72
N THR A 744 -2.12 -14.23 -25.47
CA THR A 744 -3.55 -13.88 -25.35
C THR A 744 -4.49 -15.00 -25.79
N THR A 745 -3.97 -16.09 -26.38
CA THR A 745 -4.75 -17.28 -26.74
C THR A 745 -4.77 -18.34 -25.63
N HIS A 746 -3.86 -18.26 -24.66
CA HIS A 746 -3.86 -19.12 -23.49
C HIS A 746 -4.95 -18.64 -22.49
N PRO A 747 -5.67 -19.52 -21.77
CA PRO A 747 -6.74 -19.11 -20.84
C PRO A 747 -6.32 -18.08 -19.78
N VAL A 748 -5.06 -18.12 -19.35
CA VAL A 748 -4.50 -17.11 -18.43
C VAL A 748 -4.40 -15.71 -19.07
N GLY A 749 -4.29 -15.60 -20.39
CA GLY A 749 -4.23 -14.34 -21.13
C GLY A 749 -5.57 -13.84 -21.67
N TYR A 750 -6.69 -14.52 -21.39
CA TYR A 750 -8.02 -14.09 -21.85
C TYR A 750 -8.38 -12.68 -21.37
N GLY A 751 -9.08 -11.93 -22.23
CA GLY A 751 -9.47 -10.53 -21.96
C GLY A 751 -8.33 -9.50 -22.03
N TYR A 752 -7.13 -9.89 -22.46
CA TYR A 752 -6.07 -8.96 -22.87
C TYR A 752 -6.04 -8.86 -24.40
N GLN A 753 -5.84 -7.64 -24.89
CA GLN A 753 -5.77 -7.35 -26.33
C GLN A 753 -4.34 -7.22 -26.84
N GLU A 754 -3.45 -6.74 -25.97
CA GLU A 754 -2.04 -6.56 -26.27
C GLU A 754 -1.22 -7.76 -25.79
N LYS A 755 -0.21 -8.12 -26.58
CA LYS A 755 0.74 -9.17 -26.19
C LYS A 755 1.77 -8.65 -25.20
N GLU A 756 2.26 -7.43 -25.39
CA GLU A 756 3.23 -6.85 -24.45
C GLU A 756 2.47 -6.27 -23.25
N ILE A 757 2.86 -6.68 -22.05
CA ILE A 757 2.30 -6.16 -20.79
C ILE A 757 3.43 -5.82 -19.82
N PHE A 758 3.10 -5.07 -18.77
CA PHE A 758 4.02 -4.75 -17.68
C PHE A 758 3.72 -5.60 -16.44
N THR A 759 4.78 -6.09 -15.80
CA THR A 759 4.72 -6.81 -14.52
C THR A 759 5.68 -6.18 -13.51
N PHE A 760 5.44 -6.45 -12.22
CA PHE A 760 6.20 -5.88 -11.11
C PHE A 760 6.93 -6.96 -10.33
N ARG A 761 8.24 -6.77 -10.15
CA ARG A 761 9.08 -7.70 -9.38
C ARG A 761 9.82 -6.99 -8.26
N ASN A 762 9.81 -7.60 -7.09
CA ASN A 762 10.42 -7.12 -5.86
C ASN A 762 11.33 -8.14 -5.18
N ASP A 763 11.77 -9.17 -5.90
CA ASP A 763 12.67 -10.20 -5.40
C ASP A 763 13.57 -10.75 -6.53
N ASN A 764 14.50 -11.66 -6.17
CA ASN A 764 15.34 -12.40 -7.11
C ASN A 764 14.83 -13.85 -7.30
N PHE A 765 13.52 -14.03 -7.42
CA PHE A 765 12.92 -15.32 -7.75
C PHE A 765 12.77 -15.49 -9.27
N PHE A 766 13.60 -16.34 -9.86
CA PHE A 766 13.62 -16.56 -11.32
C PHE A 766 13.11 -17.96 -11.67
N LEU A 767 12.07 -18.02 -12.51
CA LEU A 767 11.52 -19.27 -13.04
C LEU A 767 12.08 -19.56 -14.42
N GLU A 768 12.58 -20.78 -14.61
CA GLU A 768 12.90 -21.27 -15.94
C GLU A 768 11.59 -21.53 -16.71
N PRO A 769 11.50 -21.14 -17.99
CA PRO A 769 10.41 -21.59 -18.85
C PRO A 769 10.32 -23.12 -18.91
N SER A 770 9.11 -23.61 -19.10
CA SER A 770 8.86 -25.01 -19.44
C SER A 770 9.44 -25.32 -20.82
N ALA A 771 9.98 -26.53 -20.99
CA ALA A 771 10.36 -27.05 -22.29
C ALA A 771 9.14 -27.23 -23.22
N ASN A 772 7.93 -27.40 -22.64
CA ASN A 772 6.69 -27.32 -23.39
C ASN A 772 6.33 -25.84 -23.61
N PRO A 773 6.39 -25.32 -24.85
CA PRO A 773 6.15 -23.90 -25.11
C PRO A 773 4.73 -23.46 -24.75
N TYR A 774 3.75 -24.36 -24.77
CA TYR A 774 2.34 -24.07 -24.44
C TYR A 774 2.10 -23.91 -22.93
N ALA A 775 3.08 -24.25 -22.08
CA ALA A 775 3.02 -24.11 -20.63
C ALA A 775 3.60 -22.77 -20.12
N ASN A 776 3.93 -21.83 -21.02
CA ASN A 776 4.57 -20.55 -20.72
C ASN A 776 3.69 -19.36 -21.13
N PRO A 777 2.54 -19.12 -20.48
CA PRO A 777 1.61 -18.08 -20.92
C PRO A 777 2.16 -16.65 -20.84
N LEU A 778 3.15 -16.39 -19.99
CA LEU A 778 3.79 -15.08 -19.89
C LEU A 778 5.29 -15.23 -19.67
N VAL A 779 6.07 -14.64 -20.58
CA VAL A 779 7.54 -14.72 -20.60
C VAL A 779 8.11 -13.32 -20.72
N TYR A 780 9.17 -13.00 -19.96
CA TYR A 780 9.86 -11.72 -20.13
C TYR A 780 10.41 -11.54 -21.54
N THR A 781 10.49 -10.29 -21.99
CA THR A 781 11.16 -9.99 -23.26
C THR A 781 12.69 -10.16 -23.14
N ALA A 782 13.40 -10.09 -24.27
CA ALA A 782 14.86 -10.15 -24.30
C ALA A 782 15.52 -8.90 -23.67
N ASP A 783 14.82 -7.76 -23.71
CA ASP A 783 15.18 -6.51 -23.03
C ASP A 783 14.05 -6.16 -22.05
N PRO A 784 14.04 -6.75 -20.84
CA PRO A 784 12.84 -6.77 -20.01
C PRO A 784 12.67 -5.50 -19.18
N LEU A 785 13.71 -4.72 -18.88
CA LEU A 785 13.57 -3.58 -17.95
C LEU A 785 12.78 -2.43 -18.60
N ALA A 786 11.62 -2.08 -18.01
CA ALA A 786 10.84 -0.92 -18.42
C ALA A 786 11.17 0.32 -17.59
N SER A 787 11.23 0.15 -16.27
CA SER A 787 11.48 1.21 -15.29
C SER A 787 12.01 0.57 -14.00
N GLY A 788 12.87 1.27 -13.27
CA GLY A 788 13.49 0.80 -12.04
C GLY A 788 14.93 0.35 -12.23
N TYR A 789 15.49 -0.18 -11.15
CA TYR A 789 16.86 -0.66 -11.09
C TYR A 789 16.92 -2.18 -11.24
N LEU A 790 17.83 -2.66 -12.09
CA LEU A 790 18.20 -4.07 -12.20
C LEU A 790 19.72 -4.17 -12.28
N HIS A 791 20.32 -4.87 -11.32
CA HIS A 791 21.76 -5.14 -11.38
C HIS A 791 22.10 -5.97 -12.62
N PRO A 792 23.17 -5.65 -13.38
CA PRO A 792 23.54 -6.39 -14.60
C PRO A 792 23.72 -7.90 -14.41
N SER A 793 24.17 -8.34 -13.23
CA SER A 793 24.31 -9.76 -12.92
C SER A 793 22.97 -10.50 -12.85
N ASN A 794 21.87 -9.82 -12.55
CA ASN A 794 20.53 -10.42 -12.49
C ASN A 794 19.83 -10.47 -13.85
N LEU A 795 20.29 -9.70 -14.84
CA LEU A 795 19.68 -9.68 -16.17
C LEU A 795 19.54 -11.08 -16.80
N PRO A 796 20.53 -11.99 -16.72
CA PRO A 796 20.37 -13.38 -17.17
C PRO A 796 19.24 -14.16 -16.45
N GLY A 797 18.94 -13.82 -15.20
CA GLY A 797 17.83 -14.40 -14.44
C GLY A 797 16.45 -13.94 -14.93
N VAL A 798 16.36 -12.71 -15.43
CA VAL A 798 15.09 -12.10 -15.87
C VAL A 798 14.82 -12.30 -17.35
N LYS A 799 15.80 -12.01 -18.24
CA LYS A 799 15.56 -12.01 -19.68
C LYS A 799 15.05 -13.38 -20.15
N GLU A 800 13.97 -13.40 -20.91
CA GLU A 800 13.38 -14.63 -21.47
C GLU A 800 13.09 -15.72 -20.42
N SER A 801 12.91 -15.34 -19.15
CA SER A 801 12.46 -16.24 -18.09
C SER A 801 10.94 -16.22 -17.95
N ALA A 802 10.36 -17.23 -17.30
CA ALA A 802 8.92 -17.29 -17.14
C ALA A 802 8.45 -16.32 -16.05
N VAL A 803 7.43 -15.52 -16.37
CA VAL A 803 6.65 -14.79 -15.35
C VAL A 803 5.54 -15.69 -14.83
N ILE A 804 4.88 -16.40 -15.74
CA ILE A 804 3.84 -17.38 -15.44
C ILE A 804 4.22 -18.69 -16.11
N ARG A 805 4.24 -19.78 -15.32
CA ARG A 805 4.46 -21.13 -15.81
C ARG A 805 3.38 -22.07 -15.32
N ILE A 806 2.94 -22.98 -16.17
CA ILE A 806 1.94 -24.00 -15.84
C ILE A 806 2.63 -25.35 -15.63
N SER A 807 2.17 -26.10 -14.63
CA SER A 807 2.58 -27.48 -14.39
C SER A 807 1.36 -28.37 -14.16
N GLY A 808 1.33 -29.53 -14.82
CA GLY A 808 0.30 -30.54 -14.63
C GLY A 808 0.60 -31.48 -13.46
N GLN A 809 -0.42 -31.79 -12.66
CA GLN A 809 -0.36 -32.84 -11.63
C GLN A 809 -1.65 -33.67 -11.68
N GLY A 810 -1.56 -34.93 -12.10
CA GLY A 810 -2.73 -35.77 -12.38
C GLY A 810 -3.66 -35.11 -13.41
N ARG A 811 -4.93 -34.90 -13.02
CA ARG A 811 -5.91 -34.13 -13.82
C ARG A 811 -6.01 -32.66 -13.43
N GLY A 812 -5.24 -32.16 -12.48
CA GLY A 812 -5.24 -30.75 -12.07
C GLY A 812 -4.12 -29.94 -12.68
N ARG A 813 -4.07 -28.66 -12.29
CA ARG A 813 -3.15 -27.66 -12.82
C ARG A 813 -2.52 -26.89 -11.66
N ILE A 814 -1.24 -26.57 -11.79
CA ILE A 814 -0.53 -25.68 -10.88
C ILE A 814 -0.05 -24.49 -11.71
N ILE A 815 -0.48 -23.29 -11.33
CA ILE A 815 -0.15 -22.03 -11.98
C ILE A 815 0.87 -21.33 -11.08
N GLY A 816 2.12 -21.28 -11.53
CA GLY A 816 3.23 -20.65 -10.81
C GLY A 816 3.46 -19.24 -11.29
N PHE A 817 3.49 -18.28 -10.36
CA PHE A 817 3.84 -16.90 -10.57
C PHE A 817 5.25 -16.60 -10.05
N ALA A 818 6.07 -16.00 -10.89
CA ALA A 818 7.35 -15.45 -10.44
C ALA A 818 7.16 -14.09 -9.75
N ASP A 819 6.23 -13.29 -10.28
CA ASP A 819 5.97 -11.92 -9.82
C ASP A 819 4.71 -11.84 -8.97
N ASN A 820 4.59 -10.77 -8.18
CA ASN A 820 3.38 -10.49 -7.43
C ASN A 820 2.34 -9.79 -8.32
N MET A 821 1.27 -10.52 -8.68
CA MET A 821 0.20 -10.03 -9.55
C MET A 821 -0.76 -9.02 -8.88
N ASN A 822 -0.66 -8.85 -7.56
CA ASN A 822 -1.62 -8.10 -6.75
C ASN A 822 -0.95 -6.99 -5.92
N PHE A 823 0.30 -6.65 -6.26
CA PHE A 823 1.20 -5.84 -5.47
C PHE A 823 0.56 -4.55 -4.94
N ARG A 824 0.50 -4.45 -3.60
CA ARG A 824 0.07 -3.30 -2.79
C ARG A 824 -1.21 -2.63 -3.27
N ALA A 825 -2.13 -3.40 -3.84
CA ALA A 825 -3.40 -2.95 -4.39
C ALA A 825 -3.31 -1.92 -5.54
N PHE A 826 -2.15 -1.37 -5.91
CA PHE A 826 -2.07 -0.41 -7.02
C PHE A 826 -1.69 -1.05 -8.36
N TRP A 827 -1.32 -2.34 -8.36
CA TRP A 827 -0.99 -3.05 -9.58
C TRP A 827 -2.22 -3.67 -10.26
N PHE A 828 -3.04 -2.83 -10.91
CA PHE A 828 -4.29 -3.27 -11.57
C PHE A 828 -4.04 -4.11 -12.84
N GLY A 829 -2.95 -3.83 -13.55
CA GLY A 829 -2.67 -4.35 -14.88
C GLY A 829 -2.49 -5.87 -14.95
N THR A 830 -2.12 -6.53 -13.86
CA THR A 830 -1.95 -7.99 -13.79
C THR A 830 -2.98 -8.70 -12.91
N ASN A 831 -3.89 -7.98 -12.24
CA ASN A 831 -4.95 -8.65 -11.44
C ASN A 831 -5.81 -9.58 -12.30
N LYS A 832 -6.08 -9.24 -13.57
CA LYS A 832 -6.84 -10.10 -14.47
C LYS A 832 -6.12 -11.42 -14.75
N LEU A 833 -4.79 -11.45 -14.85
CA LEU A 833 -4.03 -12.72 -14.95
C LEU A 833 -4.28 -13.62 -13.73
N PHE A 834 -4.32 -13.02 -12.53
CA PHE A 834 -4.62 -13.72 -11.29
C PHE A 834 -6.07 -14.23 -11.27
N MET A 835 -7.03 -13.40 -11.70
CA MET A 835 -8.44 -13.82 -11.81
C MET A 835 -8.64 -14.90 -12.89
N ASN A 836 -7.90 -14.85 -13.99
CA ASN A 836 -7.91 -15.87 -15.03
C ASN A 836 -7.38 -17.19 -14.49
N ALA A 837 -6.36 -17.18 -13.63
CA ALA A 837 -5.91 -18.40 -12.94
C ALA A 837 -7.04 -19.02 -12.10
N ILE A 838 -7.84 -18.21 -11.39
CA ILE A 838 -8.96 -18.67 -10.56
C ILE A 838 -10.12 -19.20 -11.39
N PHE A 839 -10.57 -18.47 -12.41
CA PHE A 839 -11.75 -18.83 -13.19
C PHE A 839 -11.45 -19.84 -14.30
N PHE A 840 -10.33 -19.65 -14.99
CA PHE A 840 -9.99 -20.37 -16.22
C PHE A 840 -8.90 -21.41 -16.02
N GLY A 841 -8.31 -21.54 -14.83
CA GLY A 841 -7.44 -22.67 -14.51
C GLY A 841 -8.09 -24.03 -14.78
N GLN A 842 -9.42 -24.13 -14.63
CA GLN A 842 -10.21 -25.33 -14.93
C GLN A 842 -10.37 -25.63 -16.43
N VAL A 843 -10.16 -24.65 -17.31
CA VAL A 843 -10.29 -24.81 -18.78
C VAL A 843 -8.95 -24.91 -19.50
N ILE A 844 -7.83 -24.82 -18.78
CA ILE A 844 -6.51 -25.12 -19.34
C ILE A 844 -6.44 -26.59 -19.75
N ASP A 845 -6.19 -26.82 -21.03
CA ASP A 845 -6.03 -28.16 -21.59
C ASP A 845 -4.92 -28.93 -20.86
N GLY A 846 -5.23 -30.16 -20.42
CA GLY A 846 -4.24 -30.98 -19.72
C GLY A 846 -3.02 -31.32 -20.59
N GLY A 847 -3.19 -31.39 -21.91
CA GLY A 847 -2.13 -31.66 -22.87
C GLY A 847 -1.09 -30.54 -22.98
N THR A 848 -1.42 -29.30 -22.61
CA THR A 848 -0.48 -28.17 -22.65
C THR A 848 0.35 -28.05 -21.38
N THR A 849 0.12 -28.90 -20.36
CA THR A 849 0.68 -28.73 -19.01
C THR A 849 1.82 -29.69 -18.67
N ARG A 850 2.15 -30.60 -19.58
CA ARG A 850 3.12 -31.69 -19.38
C ARG A 850 4.31 -31.57 -20.31
#